data_AF-A0A965HTU7-F1
#
_entry.id   AF-A0A965HTU7-F1
#
_cell.length_a   1.000
_cell.length_b   1.000
_cell.length_c   1.000
_cell.angle_alpha   90.00
_cell.angle_beta   90.00
_cell.angle_gamma   90.00
#
_symmetry.space_group_name_H-M   'P 1'
#
loop_
_entity.id
_entity.type
_entity.pdbx_description
1 polymer ?
#
loop_
_entity_poly.entity_id
_entity_poly.type
_entity_poly.pdbx_seq_one_letter_code
_entity_poly.pdbx_strand_id
1 'polypeptide(L)'
;MRLIASVSFPPDRRRTSSLAAALAAFLAVFALSSASSIPALAEELVTPDVASPESALINNAQEAPLTPELDFQTLLNLGDARSIEIPRRSHDARMIVEPFGVGLKDLSRTEARSQNLDELELVLLERAPYSDGESFEERRRQRWFLLQRAGRDQELTNELSHAFLNREPHETSEIGLRLGTWLLEQDQAHSALEVFRAMLAEPNLDRGSSRQARLGIIKSLLKMDDLDGAYAESEKFQSEYAPSEPSWKVLQARISLGQGDPDRAVTVLDGVDSIAARMWLVYAQWMGSRETSGVALLRLSTIGIPAGSTHLERTRSAMIAKLSAGEAYAETRASAVERLIDWGSEPEPLLDINSGQALLEAYAHIAGSVISSAELGSQGDLWLILWGSEALTPLQQRALAVHLLWNKRYPVTSQSGYGWLIRHCLSEGKLTLLGAFFGDQGLLATYDFLDDDALLTLMDQALRDSDFALAAELQRRVRKRPDSIDPGSWTVRSARIQVLGGDPERGADDLLRWLNGLGEMSPDSLDRVMQIMFDLQFLEQHELAIRLFEAAARLIRTADQKREIFYWMGQSWLALEESAVAAAYFLESAGLSGPNDALWKRSALYQAGLALEAGALYEDASRIYEQLMVGAVDPKMQAKLQYRLAQIQLARIRRGGG
;
A
#
# COMPACT_ATOMS: atom_id res chain seq x y z
N MET A 1 -29.98 -46.48 -3.33
CA MET A 1 -31.23 -45.68 -3.26
C MET A 1 -30.78 -44.25 -2.93
N ARG A 2 -31.03 -43.23 -3.77
CA ARG A 2 -32.25 -42.37 -3.83
C ARG A 2 -32.68 -41.90 -2.43
N LEU A 3 -32.92 -40.61 -2.13
CA LEU A 3 -33.09 -39.38 -2.94
C LEU A 3 -32.09 -38.29 -2.45
N ILE A 4 -31.56 -37.31 -3.19
CA ILE A 4 -32.15 -36.22 -4.02
C ILE A 4 -33.17 -35.33 -3.30
N ALA A 5 -32.71 -34.17 -2.82
CA ALA A 5 -33.53 -32.96 -2.68
C ALA A 5 -32.66 -31.74 -3.03
N SER A 6 -33.16 -30.91 -3.93
CA SER A 6 -32.47 -29.73 -4.49
C SER A 6 -33.03 -28.44 -3.90
N VAL A 7 -32.17 -27.50 -3.49
CA VAL A 7 -32.55 -26.11 -3.21
C VAL A 7 -31.52 -25.18 -3.84
N SER A 8 -31.98 -24.18 -4.59
CA SER A 8 -31.15 -23.20 -5.29
C SER A 8 -30.68 -22.08 -4.35
N PHE A 9 -29.47 -21.56 -4.60
CA PHE A 9 -28.99 -20.28 -4.06
C PHE A 9 -28.70 -19.30 -5.21
N PRO A 10 -28.92 -17.98 -5.01
CA PRO A 10 -28.55 -16.95 -5.98
C PRO A 10 -27.04 -16.66 -5.95
N PRO A 11 -26.45 -16.09 -7.01
CA PRO A 11 -25.04 -15.71 -7.03
C PRO A 11 -24.84 -14.35 -6.37
N ASP A 12 -24.26 -14.31 -5.16
CA ASP A 12 -23.85 -13.06 -4.54
C ASP A 12 -22.39 -12.72 -4.92
N ARG A 13 -22.20 -11.53 -5.50
CA ARG A 13 -20.89 -10.98 -5.92
C ARG A 13 -20.50 -9.87 -4.95
N ARG A 14 -19.54 -10.11 -4.04
CA ARG A 14 -18.84 -9.06 -3.26
C ARG A 14 -17.64 -9.64 -2.48
N ARG A 15 -16.42 -9.58 -3.04
CA ARG A 15 -15.12 -9.59 -2.28
C ARG A 15 -13.94 -9.19 -3.20
N THR A 16 -13.67 -7.88 -3.37
CA THR A 16 -12.39 -7.34 -3.90
C THR A 16 -12.27 -5.84 -3.59
N SER A 17 -11.85 -5.47 -2.36
CA SER A 17 -11.57 -4.05 -2.02
C SER A 17 -10.83 -3.88 -0.68
N SER A 18 -9.68 -4.56 -0.48
CA SER A 18 -8.85 -4.34 0.73
C SER A 18 -7.34 -4.26 0.49
N LEU A 19 -6.87 -4.30 -0.76
CA LEU A 19 -5.44 -4.17 -1.10
C LEU A 19 -5.02 -2.73 -1.45
N ALA A 20 -5.95 -1.86 -1.83
CA ALA A 20 -5.66 -0.48 -2.24
C ALA A 20 -5.23 0.45 -1.08
N ALA A 21 -5.49 0.08 0.19
CA ALA A 21 -5.26 0.96 1.34
C ALA A 21 -3.81 0.95 1.86
N ALA A 22 -2.96 0.00 1.44
CA ALA A 22 -1.60 -0.15 1.96
C ALA A 22 -0.57 0.75 1.26
N LEU A 23 -0.81 1.17 0.01
CA LEU A 23 0.20 1.84 -0.81
C LEU A 23 0.43 3.33 -0.48
N ALA A 24 -0.56 3.99 0.13
CA ALA A 24 -0.54 5.45 0.36
C ALA A 24 0.46 5.91 1.45
N ALA A 25 0.96 4.99 2.30
CA ALA A 25 1.75 5.35 3.48
C ALA A 25 3.23 5.68 3.19
N PHE A 26 3.77 5.29 2.03
CA PHE A 26 5.23 5.36 1.79
C PHE A 26 5.70 6.63 1.05
N LEU A 27 4.78 7.44 0.50
CA LEU A 27 5.13 8.60 -0.35
C LEU A 27 5.35 9.93 0.41
N ALA A 28 5.05 10.00 1.71
CA ALA A 28 5.00 11.27 2.44
C ALA A 28 6.34 11.79 3.04
N VAL A 29 7.45 11.06 2.91
CA VAL A 29 8.68 11.34 3.69
C VAL A 29 9.75 12.15 2.94
N PHE A 30 9.70 12.27 1.61
CA PHE A 30 10.82 12.83 0.82
C PHE A 30 10.67 14.30 0.36
N ALA A 31 9.64 15.02 0.82
CA ALA A 31 9.27 16.34 0.30
C ALA A 31 9.54 17.52 1.26
N LEU A 32 10.63 17.51 2.05
CA LEU A 32 10.99 18.63 2.94
C LEU A 32 12.52 18.73 3.18
N SER A 33 13.24 19.41 2.27
CA SER A 33 14.57 20.00 2.55
C SER A 33 15.03 20.98 1.46
N SER A 34 14.90 22.28 1.70
CA SER A 34 15.79 23.30 1.12
C SER A 34 15.68 24.65 1.85
N ALA A 35 16.76 25.44 1.76
CA ALA A 35 16.95 26.82 2.24
C ALA A 35 17.03 27.09 3.77
N SER A 36 18.25 27.29 4.30
CA SER A 36 18.67 28.53 5.01
C SER A 36 20.11 28.50 5.56
N SER A 37 20.71 29.69 5.76
CA SER A 37 22.11 29.95 6.16
C SER A 37 22.15 31.22 7.09
N ILE A 38 23.24 31.68 7.75
CA ILE A 38 24.68 31.45 7.53
C ILE A 38 25.47 30.97 8.79
N PRO A 39 26.11 31.76 9.71
CA PRO A 39 27.41 31.31 10.23
C PRO A 39 27.63 31.21 11.76
N ALA A 40 28.47 30.23 12.12
CA ALA A 40 29.59 30.22 13.08
C ALA A 40 29.61 31.09 14.37
N LEU A 41 29.87 30.40 15.50
CA LEU A 41 30.90 30.78 16.49
C LEU A 41 31.46 29.50 17.17
N ALA A 42 32.63 29.58 17.82
CA ALA A 42 33.43 28.43 18.27
C ALA A 42 33.75 28.45 19.79
N GLU A 43 34.52 27.44 20.27
CA GLU A 43 34.95 27.12 21.65
C GLU A 43 33.95 26.24 22.46
N GLU A 44 34.33 25.26 23.29
CA GLU A 44 35.65 24.63 23.58
C GLU A 44 35.48 23.17 24.11
N LEU A 45 36.61 22.48 24.29
CA LEU A 45 36.83 21.08 24.76
C LEU A 45 35.91 20.49 25.85
N VAL A 46 35.66 19.17 25.78
CA VAL A 46 36.19 18.11 26.71
C VAL A 46 35.52 16.74 26.43
N THR A 47 36.32 15.66 26.39
CA THR A 47 35.89 14.23 26.37
C THR A 47 36.08 13.63 27.79
N PRO A 48 35.31 12.62 28.26
CA PRO A 48 35.39 11.25 27.72
C PRO A 48 34.10 10.39 27.68
N ASP A 49 34.08 9.51 26.68
CA ASP A 49 33.76 8.07 26.71
C ASP A 49 32.51 7.53 27.44
N VAL A 50 31.58 6.96 26.66
CA VAL A 50 31.05 5.58 26.76
C VAL A 50 29.95 5.45 25.69
N ALA A 51 30.16 4.59 24.69
CA ALA A 51 29.23 4.40 23.58
C ALA A 51 28.79 2.94 23.42
N SER A 52 27.48 2.72 23.31
CA SER A 52 26.84 1.49 22.81
C SER A 52 25.42 1.84 22.31
N PRO A 53 24.89 1.11 21.32
CA PRO A 53 24.53 1.80 20.08
C PRO A 53 23.05 1.75 19.70
N GLU A 54 22.55 2.83 19.12
CA GLU A 54 21.38 2.78 18.25
C GLU A 54 21.63 3.53 16.92
N SER A 55 21.66 2.74 15.84
CA SER A 55 20.86 2.99 14.64
C SER A 55 20.93 4.37 13.98
N ALA A 56 22.11 4.78 13.50
CA ALA A 56 22.23 5.84 12.49
C ALA A 56 22.25 5.24 11.07
N LEU A 57 21.19 5.50 10.29
CA LEU A 57 21.10 5.22 8.86
C LEU A 57 22.25 5.90 8.10
N ILE A 58 23.12 5.12 7.47
CA ILE A 58 24.12 5.64 6.52
C ILE A 58 23.50 5.59 5.12
N ASN A 59 23.05 6.75 4.63
CA ASN A 59 22.69 6.92 3.23
C ASN A 59 23.93 7.29 2.39
N ASN A 60 24.26 6.39 1.46
CA ASN A 60 24.84 6.61 0.13
C ASN A 60 25.94 7.67 -0.10
N ALA A 61 27.10 7.17 -0.53
CA ALA A 61 27.83 7.78 -1.65
C ALA A 61 28.50 6.68 -2.52
N GLN A 62 28.17 6.68 -3.82
CA GLN A 62 28.88 6.00 -4.91
C GLN A 62 28.98 4.46 -4.88
N GLU A 63 27.82 3.78 -4.83
CA GLU A 63 27.56 2.77 -5.87
C GLU A 63 26.68 3.47 -6.91
N ALA A 64 26.93 3.31 -8.21
CA ALA A 64 25.97 3.71 -9.23
C ALA A 64 24.96 2.55 -9.35
N PRO A 65 23.73 2.67 -8.83
CA PRO A 65 22.73 1.68 -9.12
C PRO A 65 22.31 1.90 -10.58
N LEU A 66 22.11 0.84 -11.34
CA LEU A 66 21.31 0.92 -12.57
C LEU A 66 19.82 1.03 -12.21
N THR A 67 19.47 1.86 -11.23
CA THR A 67 18.09 2.27 -10.98
C THR A 67 17.74 3.30 -12.06
N PRO A 68 16.65 3.11 -12.82
CA PRO A 68 16.18 4.17 -13.69
C PRO A 68 15.86 5.40 -12.83
N GLU A 69 16.38 6.57 -13.21
CA GLU A 69 15.74 7.83 -12.81
C GLU A 69 14.36 7.83 -13.46
N LEU A 70 13.34 7.47 -12.68
CA LEU A 70 11.94 7.56 -13.07
C LEU A 70 11.62 9.05 -13.28
N ASP A 71 11.75 9.52 -14.51
CA ASP A 71 11.41 10.89 -14.86
C ASP A 71 9.90 11.08 -14.86
N PHE A 72 9.38 11.48 -13.70
CA PHE A 72 7.98 11.82 -13.48
C PHE A 72 7.56 13.13 -14.18
N GLN A 73 8.49 13.95 -14.72
CA GLN A 73 8.14 15.20 -15.42
C GLN A 73 7.27 14.94 -16.67
N THR A 74 7.41 13.77 -17.28
CA THR A 74 6.62 13.34 -18.45
C THR A 74 5.11 13.26 -18.21
N LEU A 75 4.64 13.22 -16.96
CA LEU A 75 3.21 13.23 -16.62
C LEU A 75 2.66 14.65 -16.39
N LEU A 76 3.48 15.55 -15.88
CA LEU A 76 3.06 16.82 -15.25
C LEU A 76 2.91 18.00 -16.22
N ASN A 77 3.64 18.02 -17.34
CA ASN A 77 3.57 19.12 -18.32
C ASN A 77 2.90 18.72 -19.64
N LEU A 78 1.63 19.12 -19.81
CA LEU A 78 0.90 19.07 -21.09
C LEU A 78 1.62 19.79 -22.25
N GLY A 79 2.56 20.70 -21.95
CA GLY A 79 3.31 21.50 -22.93
C GLY A 79 4.67 20.95 -23.36
N ASP A 80 5.27 19.99 -22.62
CA ASP A 80 6.65 19.50 -22.87
C ASP A 80 6.71 18.19 -23.66
N ALA A 81 5.65 17.87 -24.42
CA ALA A 81 5.57 16.68 -25.27
C ALA A 81 6.57 16.74 -26.44
N ARG A 82 7.85 16.45 -26.17
CA ARG A 82 8.88 16.22 -27.19
C ARG A 82 8.48 15.00 -28.00
N SER A 83 8.20 15.21 -29.28
CA SER A 83 7.71 14.23 -30.26
C SER A 83 8.49 12.91 -30.25
N ILE A 84 7.79 11.79 -30.45
CA ILE A 84 8.41 10.49 -30.68
C ILE A 84 9.00 10.44 -32.10
N GLU A 85 10.30 10.15 -32.22
CA GLU A 85 11.00 10.15 -33.51
C GLU A 85 11.12 8.75 -34.13
N ILE A 86 10.56 8.59 -35.33
CA ILE A 86 10.78 7.41 -36.17
C ILE A 86 11.96 7.69 -37.11
N PRO A 87 13.02 6.86 -37.13
CA PRO A 87 14.17 7.07 -38.00
C PRO A 87 13.78 7.17 -39.48
N ARG A 88 14.28 8.21 -40.18
CA ARG A 88 14.23 8.26 -41.65
C ARG A 88 15.34 7.38 -42.20
N ARG A 89 14.98 6.28 -42.86
CA ARG A 89 15.89 5.29 -43.50
C ARG A 89 17.19 5.91 -44.06
N SER A 90 18.26 5.88 -43.29
CA SER A 90 19.63 6.04 -43.79
C SER A 90 20.13 4.71 -44.35
N HIS A 91 20.99 4.75 -45.37
CA HIS A 91 21.25 3.61 -46.23
C HIS A 91 22.55 2.84 -45.92
N ASP A 92 23.10 3.01 -44.70
CA ASP A 92 24.43 2.51 -44.37
C ASP A 92 24.45 1.23 -43.52
N ALA A 93 25.22 0.26 -44.04
CA ALA A 93 25.85 -0.86 -43.34
C ALA A 93 24.96 -1.81 -42.51
N ARG A 94 24.43 -2.81 -43.21
CA ARG A 94 23.94 -4.10 -42.68
C ARG A 94 24.81 -4.66 -41.53
N MET A 95 24.24 -4.71 -40.33
CA MET A 95 24.26 -5.93 -39.51
C MET A 95 22.81 -6.36 -39.29
N ILE A 96 22.33 -7.25 -40.17
CA ILE A 96 21.11 -8.01 -39.91
C ILE A 96 21.50 -9.08 -38.89
N VAL A 97 21.21 -8.84 -37.62
CA VAL A 97 21.22 -9.91 -36.63
C VAL A 97 19.87 -10.63 -36.70
N GLU A 98 19.88 -11.95 -36.57
CA GLU A 98 18.63 -12.73 -36.57
C GLU A 98 17.68 -12.26 -35.46
N PRO A 99 16.35 -12.34 -35.65
CA PRO A 99 15.38 -12.02 -34.62
C PRO A 99 15.65 -12.85 -33.35
N PHE A 100 16.01 -12.18 -32.27
CA PHE A 100 16.40 -12.85 -31.03
C PHE A 100 15.19 -13.44 -30.30
N GLY A 101 15.32 -14.68 -29.82
CA GLY A 101 14.40 -15.30 -28.86
C GLY A 101 14.93 -15.21 -27.42
N VAL A 102 14.01 -15.20 -26.46
CA VAL A 102 14.27 -15.00 -25.01
C VAL A 102 14.18 -16.29 -24.16
N GLY A 103 13.97 -17.45 -24.78
CA GLY A 103 13.74 -18.72 -24.07
C GLY A 103 15.02 -19.43 -23.58
N LEU A 104 15.00 -19.87 -22.32
CA LEU A 104 16.06 -20.67 -21.69
C LEU A 104 16.19 -22.07 -22.35
N LYS A 105 17.42 -22.55 -22.56
CA LYS A 105 17.75 -23.85 -23.18
C LYS A 105 18.79 -24.62 -22.36
N ASP A 106 19.31 -25.74 -22.87
CA ASP A 106 20.26 -26.66 -22.19
C ASP A 106 21.50 -26.01 -21.54
N LEU A 107 21.87 -24.80 -21.98
CA LEU A 107 22.88 -23.97 -21.35
C LEU A 107 22.64 -23.79 -19.85
N SER A 108 21.41 -23.52 -19.41
CA SER A 108 21.14 -23.15 -18.01
C SER A 108 21.33 -24.33 -17.01
N ARG A 109 21.00 -25.57 -17.40
CA ARG A 109 21.30 -26.77 -16.57
C ARG A 109 22.78 -27.16 -16.60
N THR A 110 23.44 -26.92 -17.72
CA THR A 110 24.88 -27.16 -17.87
C THR A 110 25.68 -26.20 -16.99
N GLU A 111 25.26 -24.93 -16.96
CA GLU A 111 25.90 -23.88 -16.14
C GLU A 111 25.60 -24.04 -14.64
N ALA A 112 24.38 -24.44 -14.27
CA ALA A 112 24.07 -24.79 -12.88
C ALA A 112 24.97 -25.93 -12.36
N ARG A 113 25.21 -26.96 -13.18
CA ARG A 113 26.09 -28.09 -12.81
C ARG A 113 27.57 -27.73 -12.83
N SER A 114 28.04 -26.91 -13.79
CA SER A 114 29.44 -26.47 -13.82
C SER A 114 29.82 -25.63 -12.59
N GLN A 115 28.83 -24.93 -12.01
CA GLN A 115 28.95 -24.14 -10.78
C GLN A 115 28.50 -24.89 -9.51
N ASN A 116 28.12 -26.18 -9.62
CA ASN A 116 27.66 -27.07 -8.54
C ASN A 116 26.43 -26.57 -7.76
N LEU A 117 25.36 -26.14 -8.41
CA LEU A 117 24.19 -25.54 -7.75
C LEU A 117 23.09 -26.59 -7.45
N ASP A 118 23.10 -27.17 -6.24
CA ASP A 118 22.30 -28.33 -5.79
C ASP A 118 20.79 -28.05 -5.61
N GLU A 119 20.44 -26.89 -5.03
CA GLU A 119 19.05 -26.52 -4.69
C GLU A 119 18.34 -25.92 -5.92
N LEU A 120 19.06 -25.16 -6.73
CA LEU A 120 18.64 -24.78 -8.08
C LEU A 120 18.42 -26.02 -8.93
N GLU A 121 19.31 -27.02 -8.84
CA GLU A 121 19.11 -28.29 -9.51
C GLU A 121 17.84 -29.01 -9.00
N LEU A 122 17.49 -28.99 -7.70
CA LEU A 122 16.21 -29.52 -7.21
C LEU A 122 15.01 -28.92 -7.96
N VAL A 123 14.95 -27.59 -8.04
CA VAL A 123 13.83 -26.86 -8.69
C VAL A 123 13.79 -27.12 -10.20
N LEU A 124 14.96 -27.17 -10.86
CA LEU A 124 15.06 -27.49 -12.28
C LEU A 124 14.75 -28.97 -12.57
N LEU A 125 14.99 -29.89 -11.63
CA LEU A 125 14.78 -31.33 -11.78
C LEU A 125 13.30 -31.76 -11.66
N GLU A 126 12.46 -30.94 -10.99
CA GLU A 126 11.00 -31.07 -11.05
C GLU A 126 10.42 -30.64 -12.41
N ARG A 127 11.03 -29.64 -13.04
CA ARG A 127 10.50 -28.95 -14.23
C ARG A 127 11.10 -29.47 -15.55
N ALA A 128 12.27 -30.09 -15.52
CA ALA A 128 12.91 -30.67 -16.69
C ALA A 128 12.42 -32.10 -17.00
N PRO A 129 12.36 -32.49 -18.28
CA PRO A 129 12.08 -33.88 -18.67
C PRO A 129 13.16 -34.84 -18.15
N TYR A 130 12.80 -36.11 -18.01
CA TYR A 130 13.73 -37.18 -17.62
C TYR A 130 14.92 -37.24 -18.59
N SER A 131 16.12 -37.30 -18.01
CA SER A 131 17.35 -37.67 -18.71
C SER A 131 17.30 -39.16 -19.08
N ASP A 132 17.96 -39.55 -20.18
CA ASP A 132 18.05 -40.96 -20.60
C ASP A 132 18.75 -41.82 -19.51
N GLY A 133 17.97 -42.57 -18.72
CA GLY A 133 18.45 -43.61 -17.79
C GLY A 133 18.10 -43.49 -16.29
N GLU A 134 17.28 -42.53 -15.85
CA GLU A 134 17.03 -42.22 -14.42
C GLU A 134 15.81 -42.94 -13.78
N SER A 135 15.78 -43.14 -12.44
CA SER A 135 14.73 -43.91 -11.71
C SER A 135 13.97 -43.15 -10.59
N PHE A 136 12.77 -43.64 -10.20
CA PHE A 136 11.83 -42.91 -9.30
C PHE A 136 12.17 -42.95 -7.80
N GLU A 137 12.54 -44.12 -7.25
CA GLU A 137 12.92 -44.27 -5.83
C GLU A 137 14.26 -43.60 -5.50
N GLU A 138 15.05 -43.32 -6.53
CA GLU A 138 16.27 -42.54 -6.48
C GLU A 138 15.91 -41.04 -6.35
N ARG A 139 14.97 -40.57 -7.18
CA ARG A 139 14.47 -39.18 -7.15
C ARG A 139 13.73 -38.79 -5.86
N ARG A 140 12.92 -39.66 -5.22
CA ARG A 140 12.25 -39.32 -3.94
C ARG A 140 13.24 -39.18 -2.78
N ARG A 141 14.23 -40.06 -2.70
CA ARG A 141 15.29 -39.96 -1.69
C ARG A 141 16.17 -38.75 -1.93
N GLN A 142 16.45 -38.41 -3.19
CA GLN A 142 17.10 -37.15 -3.55
C GLN A 142 16.25 -35.94 -3.13
N ARG A 143 14.91 -35.97 -3.23
CA ARG A 143 14.03 -34.91 -2.71
C ARG A 143 14.06 -34.77 -1.18
N TRP A 144 13.90 -35.84 -0.39
CA TRP A 144 13.99 -35.71 1.07
C TRP A 144 15.39 -35.27 1.51
N PHE A 145 16.44 -35.80 0.89
CA PHE A 145 17.82 -35.39 1.12
C PHE A 145 18.05 -33.90 0.83
N LEU A 146 17.39 -33.35 -0.19
CA LEU A 146 17.48 -31.93 -0.54
C LEU A 146 16.54 -31.06 0.32
N LEU A 147 15.30 -31.48 0.64
CA LEU A 147 14.41 -30.78 1.58
C LEU A 147 15.01 -30.68 2.99
N GLN A 148 15.64 -31.75 3.48
CA GLN A 148 16.32 -31.78 4.77
C GLN A 148 17.62 -30.97 4.75
N ARG A 149 18.35 -30.94 3.63
CA ARG A 149 19.47 -30.00 3.44
C ARG A 149 19.01 -28.54 3.28
N ALA A 150 17.73 -28.30 2.98
CA ALA A 150 17.18 -26.97 2.68
C ALA A 150 16.35 -26.32 3.80
N GLY A 151 15.61 -27.06 4.65
CA GLY A 151 14.80 -26.55 5.79
C GLY A 151 13.48 -25.86 5.40
N ARG A 152 12.34 -26.57 5.38
CA ARG A 152 11.04 -26.02 4.91
C ARG A 152 9.84 -26.57 5.72
N ASP A 153 9.27 -25.73 6.59
CA ASP A 153 8.58 -26.23 7.79
C ASP A 153 7.03 -26.12 7.76
N GLN A 154 6.44 -25.50 6.73
CA GLN A 154 4.97 -25.56 6.52
C GLN A 154 4.54 -26.85 5.83
N GLU A 155 5.38 -27.36 4.92
CA GLU A 155 5.24 -28.71 4.36
C GLU A 155 5.39 -29.75 5.49
N LEU A 156 6.30 -29.50 6.45
CA LEU A 156 6.36 -30.22 7.72
C LEU A 156 5.11 -29.99 8.60
N THR A 157 4.60 -28.76 8.75
CA THR A 157 3.40 -28.45 9.57
C THR A 157 2.15 -29.20 9.12
N ASN A 158 2.04 -29.51 7.82
CA ASN A 158 0.98 -30.36 7.30
C ASN A 158 1.23 -31.86 7.61
N GLU A 159 2.48 -32.33 7.55
CA GLU A 159 2.87 -33.65 8.06
C GLU A 159 2.70 -33.76 9.61
N LEU A 160 2.83 -32.65 10.36
CA LEU A 160 2.71 -32.56 11.82
C LEU A 160 1.28 -32.38 12.35
N SER A 161 0.44 -31.60 11.68
CA SER A 161 -0.98 -31.46 12.06
C SER A 161 -1.71 -32.80 11.94
N HIS A 162 -1.31 -33.58 10.93
CA HIS A 162 -1.68 -34.98 10.77
C HIS A 162 -1.19 -35.85 11.94
N ALA A 163 -0.05 -35.56 12.56
CA ALA A 163 0.43 -36.26 13.76
C ALA A 163 -0.31 -35.84 15.06
N PHE A 164 -0.53 -34.54 15.30
CA PHE A 164 -1.23 -34.04 16.51
C PHE A 164 -2.64 -34.62 16.67
N LEU A 165 -3.38 -34.74 15.56
CA LEU A 165 -4.71 -35.34 15.53
C LEU A 165 -4.70 -36.86 15.82
N ASN A 166 -3.60 -37.56 15.48
CA ASN A 166 -3.47 -39.01 15.64
C ASN A 166 -3.00 -39.44 17.05
N ARG A 167 -2.70 -38.49 17.95
CA ARG A 167 -2.36 -38.73 19.37
C ARG A 167 -1.18 -39.69 19.58
N GLU A 168 -0.13 -39.56 18.77
CA GLU A 168 1.19 -40.11 19.08
C GLU A 168 1.61 -39.63 20.50
N PRO A 169 2.02 -40.50 21.45
CA PRO A 169 2.12 -40.10 22.86
C PRO A 169 3.27 -39.13 23.18
N HIS A 170 2.96 -38.10 24.00
CA HIS A 170 3.85 -37.23 24.82
C HIS A 170 4.08 -35.73 24.44
N GLU A 171 3.49 -35.16 23.38
CA GLU A 171 3.91 -33.82 22.86
C GLU A 171 2.84 -32.69 22.81
N THR A 172 1.72 -32.79 23.56
CA THR A 172 0.48 -32.02 23.26
C THR A 172 0.47 -30.52 23.63
N SER A 173 1.02 -30.08 24.77
CA SER A 173 0.84 -28.69 25.25
C SER A 173 1.67 -27.64 24.49
N GLU A 174 2.84 -28.03 23.98
CA GLU A 174 3.74 -27.16 23.22
C GLU A 174 3.18 -26.86 21.83
N ILE A 175 2.70 -27.89 21.13
CA ILE A 175 2.05 -27.79 19.82
C ILE A 175 0.79 -26.90 19.91
N GLY A 176 0.07 -26.95 21.05
CA GLY A 176 -1.14 -26.15 21.29
C GLY A 176 -0.94 -24.64 21.34
N LEU A 177 0.02 -24.14 22.13
CA LEU A 177 0.30 -22.69 22.22
C LEU A 177 0.83 -22.15 20.89
N ARG A 178 1.79 -22.86 20.27
CA ARG A 178 2.45 -22.47 19.02
C ARG A 178 1.43 -22.34 17.87
N LEU A 179 0.38 -23.15 17.89
CA LEU A 179 -0.76 -23.07 16.96
C LEU A 179 -1.75 -21.94 17.34
N GLY A 180 -2.10 -21.78 18.62
CA GLY A 180 -3.17 -20.88 19.06
C GLY A 180 -2.91 -19.38 18.86
N THR A 181 -1.69 -18.89 19.15
CA THR A 181 -1.35 -17.48 18.93
C THR A 181 -1.21 -17.14 17.44
N TRP A 182 -0.61 -18.05 16.66
CA TRP A 182 -0.50 -17.93 15.21
C TRP A 182 -1.86 -17.70 14.54
N LEU A 183 -2.92 -18.38 15.02
CA LEU A 183 -4.27 -18.22 14.49
C LEU A 183 -4.92 -16.84 14.75
N LEU A 184 -4.59 -16.15 15.87
CA LEU A 184 -5.11 -14.78 16.12
C LEU A 184 -4.50 -13.74 15.17
N GLU A 185 -3.22 -13.90 14.88
CA GLU A 185 -2.47 -12.98 14.01
C GLU A 185 -2.96 -13.08 12.55
N GLN A 186 -3.46 -14.25 12.15
CA GLN A 186 -4.11 -14.52 10.86
C GLN A 186 -5.63 -14.20 10.83
N ASP A 187 -6.12 -13.39 11.78
CA ASP A 187 -7.52 -12.98 11.95
C ASP A 187 -8.55 -14.12 12.14
N GLN A 188 -8.09 -15.33 12.46
CA GLN A 188 -8.96 -16.50 12.68
C GLN A 188 -9.49 -16.53 14.12
N ALA A 189 -10.19 -15.46 14.51
CA ALA A 189 -10.66 -15.23 15.89
C ALA A 189 -11.46 -16.40 16.48
N HIS A 190 -12.22 -17.13 15.66
CA HIS A 190 -12.97 -18.31 16.11
C HIS A 190 -12.05 -19.52 16.39
N SER A 191 -11.17 -19.88 15.45
CA SER A 191 -10.20 -20.99 15.60
C SER A 191 -9.27 -20.76 16.79
N ALA A 192 -8.81 -19.52 16.97
CA ALA A 192 -8.03 -19.13 18.13
C ALA A 192 -8.81 -19.26 19.45
N LEU A 193 -10.06 -18.78 19.48
CA LEU A 193 -10.95 -18.92 20.63
C LEU A 193 -11.17 -20.39 21.02
N GLU A 194 -11.26 -21.30 20.05
CA GLU A 194 -11.34 -22.74 20.31
C GLU A 194 -10.03 -23.31 20.89
N VAL A 195 -8.87 -23.00 20.30
CA VAL A 195 -7.57 -23.47 20.83
C VAL A 195 -7.34 -22.98 22.26
N PHE A 196 -7.58 -21.70 22.56
CA PHE A 196 -7.43 -21.19 23.94
C PHE A 196 -8.43 -21.78 24.93
N ARG A 197 -9.64 -22.14 24.49
CA ARG A 197 -10.63 -22.85 25.34
C ARG A 197 -10.23 -24.31 25.58
N ALA A 198 -9.75 -25.02 24.55
CA ALA A 198 -9.26 -26.38 24.67
C ALA A 198 -8.05 -26.44 25.62
N MET A 199 -7.15 -25.48 25.52
CA MET A 199 -6.04 -25.30 26.46
C MET A 199 -6.50 -25.08 27.91
N LEU A 200 -7.46 -24.18 28.15
CA LEU A 200 -7.97 -23.91 29.50
C LEU A 200 -8.77 -25.09 30.11
N ALA A 201 -9.07 -26.13 29.33
CA ALA A 201 -9.67 -27.38 29.81
C ALA A 201 -8.62 -28.41 30.29
N GLU A 202 -7.33 -28.20 30.04
CA GLU A 202 -6.27 -29.15 30.44
C GLU A 202 -5.98 -29.11 31.96
N PRO A 203 -5.96 -30.27 32.67
CA PRO A 203 -5.92 -30.29 34.13
C PRO A 203 -4.66 -29.69 34.80
N ASN A 204 -3.56 -29.56 34.04
CA ASN A 204 -2.23 -29.21 34.56
C ASN A 204 -1.62 -27.96 33.87
N LEU A 205 -2.44 -27.10 33.26
CA LEU A 205 -1.94 -25.89 32.60
C LEU A 205 -1.36 -24.89 33.62
N ASP A 206 -0.23 -24.27 33.28
CA ASP A 206 0.41 -23.28 34.15
C ASP A 206 -0.31 -21.91 34.15
N ARG A 207 -0.01 -21.11 35.18
CA ARG A 207 -0.67 -19.82 35.43
C ARG A 207 -0.31 -18.73 34.40
N GLY A 208 0.85 -18.79 33.76
CA GLY A 208 1.27 -17.86 32.72
C GLY A 208 0.47 -18.09 31.45
N SER A 209 0.44 -19.33 30.96
CA SER A 209 -0.35 -19.76 29.80
C SER A 209 -1.84 -19.49 30.00
N SER A 210 -2.38 -19.73 31.20
CA SER A 210 -3.78 -19.44 31.54
C SER A 210 -4.14 -17.94 31.43
N ARG A 211 -3.29 -17.03 31.95
CA ARG A 211 -3.51 -15.57 31.83
C ARG A 211 -3.49 -15.10 30.38
N GLN A 212 -2.59 -15.65 29.56
CA GLN A 212 -2.48 -15.30 28.14
C GLN A 212 -3.71 -15.78 27.35
N ALA A 213 -4.17 -17.02 27.58
CA ALA A 213 -5.38 -17.56 26.98
C ALA A 213 -6.62 -16.69 27.28
N ARG A 214 -6.81 -16.24 28.53
CA ARG A 214 -7.94 -15.36 28.90
C ARG A 214 -7.93 -14.00 28.19
N LEU A 215 -6.76 -13.37 28.04
CA LEU A 215 -6.66 -12.11 27.29
C LEU A 215 -6.93 -12.32 25.78
N GLY A 216 -6.51 -13.47 25.24
CA GLY A 216 -6.88 -13.91 23.90
C GLY A 216 -8.40 -14.02 23.70
N ILE A 217 -9.12 -14.56 24.69
CA ILE A 217 -10.59 -14.66 24.67
C ILE A 217 -11.24 -13.28 24.58
N ILE A 218 -10.91 -12.33 25.47
CA ILE A 218 -11.54 -10.99 25.48
C ILE A 218 -11.34 -10.27 24.13
N LYS A 219 -10.12 -10.34 23.57
CA LYS A 219 -9.80 -9.75 22.26
C LYS A 219 -10.57 -10.42 21.11
N SER A 220 -10.74 -11.74 21.17
CA SER A 220 -11.54 -12.49 20.18
C SER A 220 -13.00 -12.06 20.19
N LEU A 221 -13.60 -11.90 21.39
CA LEU A 221 -15.00 -11.49 21.55
C LEU A 221 -15.25 -10.07 21.05
N LEU A 222 -14.35 -9.12 21.35
CA LEU A 222 -14.43 -7.75 20.82
C LEU A 222 -14.30 -7.69 19.29
N LYS A 223 -13.47 -8.55 18.67
CA LYS A 223 -13.42 -8.69 17.20
C LYS A 223 -14.68 -9.34 16.60
N MET A 224 -15.47 -10.03 17.41
CA MET A 224 -16.72 -10.69 17.00
C MET A 224 -17.99 -9.86 17.29
N ASP A 225 -17.84 -8.61 17.76
CA ASP A 225 -18.92 -7.70 18.19
C ASP A 225 -19.79 -8.26 19.35
N ASP A 226 -19.28 -9.25 20.11
CA ASP A 226 -19.95 -9.80 21.28
C ASP A 226 -19.66 -8.93 22.52
N LEU A 227 -20.35 -7.80 22.61
CA LEU A 227 -20.18 -6.82 23.69
C LEU A 227 -20.56 -7.39 25.07
N ASP A 228 -21.58 -8.25 25.16
CA ASP A 228 -22.02 -8.85 26.42
C ASP A 228 -21.04 -9.94 26.89
N GLY A 229 -20.54 -10.78 25.97
CA GLY A 229 -19.48 -11.74 26.24
C GLY A 229 -18.17 -11.07 26.63
N ALA A 230 -17.77 -10.01 25.91
CA ALA A 230 -16.59 -9.22 26.23
C ALA A 230 -16.72 -8.53 27.60
N TYR A 231 -17.88 -7.96 27.90
CA TYR A 231 -18.19 -7.39 29.22
C TYR A 231 -18.07 -8.45 30.33
N ALA A 232 -18.73 -9.61 30.18
CA ALA A 232 -18.73 -10.67 31.19
C ALA A 232 -17.34 -11.27 31.43
N GLU A 233 -16.51 -11.46 30.41
CA GLU A 233 -15.13 -11.94 30.58
C GLU A 233 -14.21 -10.82 31.10
N SER A 234 -14.49 -9.54 30.80
CA SER A 234 -13.74 -8.41 31.37
C SER A 234 -13.95 -8.25 32.88
N GLU A 235 -15.16 -8.47 33.39
CA GLU A 235 -15.45 -8.42 34.83
C GLU A 235 -14.77 -9.59 35.57
N LYS A 236 -14.76 -10.81 34.98
CA LYS A 236 -13.97 -11.93 35.52
C LYS A 236 -12.49 -11.59 35.56
N PHE A 237 -11.93 -11.07 34.47
CA PHE A 237 -10.52 -10.67 34.41
C PHE A 237 -10.18 -9.57 35.42
N GLN A 238 -11.07 -8.60 35.62
CA GLN A 238 -10.94 -7.57 36.66
C GLN A 238 -10.90 -8.18 38.06
N SER A 239 -11.74 -9.18 38.33
CA SER A 239 -11.79 -9.86 39.64
C SER A 239 -10.58 -10.77 39.90
N GLU A 240 -10.01 -11.39 38.86
CA GLU A 240 -8.94 -12.39 38.96
C GLU A 240 -7.53 -11.76 38.92
N TYR A 241 -7.36 -10.63 38.22
CA TYR A 241 -6.05 -10.00 37.98
C TYR A 241 -5.94 -8.54 38.46
N ALA A 242 -7.05 -7.89 38.82
CA ALA A 242 -7.09 -6.51 39.33
C ALA A 242 -6.22 -5.46 38.58
N PRO A 243 -6.29 -5.36 37.25
CA PRO A 243 -5.53 -4.36 36.48
C PRO A 243 -5.93 -2.92 36.83
N SER A 244 -4.93 -2.03 36.91
CA SER A 244 -5.08 -0.61 37.28
C SER A 244 -4.67 0.37 36.18
N GLU A 245 -4.32 -0.12 34.99
CA GLU A 245 -3.79 0.68 33.88
C GLU A 245 -4.87 1.62 33.27
N PRO A 246 -4.54 2.87 32.88
CA PRO A 246 -5.51 3.79 32.26
C PRO A 246 -6.13 3.25 30.96
N SER A 247 -5.38 2.47 30.18
CA SER A 247 -5.83 1.75 28.98
C SER A 247 -7.03 0.83 29.28
N TRP A 248 -6.96 0.09 30.38
CA TRP A 248 -8.02 -0.80 30.85
C TRP A 248 -9.26 -0.02 31.29
N LYS A 249 -9.10 1.09 32.01
CA LYS A 249 -10.23 1.94 32.44
C LYS A 249 -10.95 2.58 31.26
N VAL A 250 -10.22 3.05 30.24
CA VAL A 250 -10.81 3.55 28.99
C VAL A 250 -11.58 2.45 28.24
N LEU A 251 -11.07 1.21 28.22
CA LEU A 251 -11.79 0.08 27.63
C LEU A 251 -13.11 -0.21 28.36
N GLN A 252 -13.08 -0.33 29.70
CA GLN A 252 -14.28 -0.56 30.52
C GLN A 252 -15.34 0.53 30.33
N ALA A 253 -14.93 1.80 30.25
CA ALA A 253 -15.85 2.92 30.04
C ALA A 253 -16.48 2.92 28.65
N ARG A 254 -15.73 2.56 27.60
CA ARG A 254 -16.25 2.44 26.22
C ARG A 254 -17.26 1.30 26.09
N ILE A 255 -17.02 0.16 26.74
CA ILE A 255 -18.00 -0.95 26.82
C ILE A 255 -19.28 -0.46 27.53
N SER A 256 -19.14 0.26 28.64
CA SER A 256 -20.30 0.80 29.39
C SER A 256 -21.12 1.79 28.55
N LEU A 257 -20.46 2.68 27.79
CA LEU A 257 -21.14 3.60 26.87
C LEU A 257 -21.84 2.88 25.71
N GLY A 258 -21.23 1.82 25.17
CA GLY A 258 -21.85 0.96 24.15
C GLY A 258 -23.11 0.24 24.64
N GLN A 259 -23.13 -0.14 25.92
CA GLN A 259 -24.32 -0.70 26.60
C GLN A 259 -25.35 0.36 27.02
N GLY A 260 -25.11 1.65 26.76
CA GLY A 260 -26.03 2.74 27.11
C GLY A 260 -25.99 3.16 28.58
N ASP A 261 -24.92 2.84 29.32
CA ASP A 261 -24.68 3.26 30.72
C ASP A 261 -23.59 4.36 30.79
N PRO A 262 -23.94 5.64 30.54
CA PRO A 262 -23.00 6.75 30.65
C PRO A 262 -22.59 7.03 32.10
N ASP A 263 -23.43 6.70 33.08
CA ASP A 263 -23.15 6.98 34.49
C ASP A 263 -22.04 6.08 35.06
N ARG A 264 -22.02 4.80 34.69
CA ARG A 264 -20.89 3.89 34.97
C ARG A 264 -19.63 4.34 34.24
N ALA A 265 -19.74 4.78 32.99
CA ALA A 265 -18.59 5.28 32.25
C ALA A 265 -17.96 6.51 32.92
N VAL A 266 -18.78 7.45 33.42
CA VAL A 266 -18.31 8.57 34.25
C VAL A 266 -17.59 8.06 35.50
N THR A 267 -18.16 7.08 36.21
CA THR A 267 -17.57 6.52 37.44
C THR A 267 -16.23 5.80 37.19
N VAL A 268 -16.08 5.12 36.06
CA VAL A 268 -14.85 4.39 35.68
C VAL A 268 -13.72 5.33 35.23
N LEU A 269 -14.06 6.48 34.65
CA LEU A 269 -13.10 7.47 34.12
C LEU A 269 -12.73 8.57 35.12
N ASP A 270 -13.48 8.72 36.21
CA ASP A 270 -13.20 9.75 37.22
C ASP A 270 -11.81 9.54 37.85
N GLY A 271 -11.05 10.62 37.98
CA GLY A 271 -9.66 10.59 38.45
C GLY A 271 -8.63 9.88 37.54
N VAL A 272 -8.99 9.37 36.36
CA VAL A 272 -8.05 8.69 35.44
C VAL A 272 -7.23 9.72 34.65
N ASP A 273 -5.92 9.80 34.93
CA ASP A 273 -5.02 10.71 34.21
C ASP A 273 -4.66 10.18 32.81
N SER A 274 -5.51 10.49 31.84
CA SER A 274 -5.30 10.21 30.42
C SER A 274 -6.10 11.20 29.56
N ILE A 275 -5.53 11.63 28.44
CA ILE A 275 -6.23 12.50 27.47
C ILE A 275 -7.50 11.81 26.95
N ALA A 276 -7.41 10.52 26.63
CA ALA A 276 -8.54 9.72 26.19
C ALA A 276 -9.62 9.63 27.28
N ALA A 277 -9.23 9.41 28.53
CA ALA A 277 -10.17 9.37 29.65
C ALA A 277 -10.91 10.71 29.83
N ARG A 278 -10.20 11.85 29.75
CA ARG A 278 -10.82 13.18 29.84
C ARG A 278 -11.81 13.46 28.70
N MET A 279 -11.50 13.05 27.47
CA MET A 279 -12.41 13.19 26.33
C MET A 279 -13.67 12.34 26.49
N TRP A 280 -13.50 11.05 26.80
CA TRP A 280 -14.62 10.14 27.01
C TRP A 280 -15.47 10.52 28.23
N LEU A 281 -14.88 11.12 29.26
CA LEU A 281 -15.59 11.64 30.42
C LEU A 281 -16.53 12.80 30.04
N VAL A 282 -16.07 13.77 29.23
CA VAL A 282 -16.93 14.86 28.72
C VAL A 282 -18.06 14.30 27.84
N TYR A 283 -17.74 13.36 26.96
CA TYR A 283 -18.74 12.73 26.09
C TYR A 283 -19.78 11.92 26.88
N ALA A 284 -19.37 11.16 27.89
CA ALA A 284 -20.25 10.44 28.80
C ALA A 284 -21.15 11.38 29.61
N GLN A 285 -20.62 12.50 30.09
CA GLN A 285 -21.39 13.52 30.81
C GLN A 285 -22.45 14.19 29.92
N TRP A 286 -22.14 14.45 28.65
CA TRP A 286 -23.14 14.91 27.68
C TRP A 286 -24.19 13.84 27.36
N MET A 287 -23.78 12.59 27.08
CA MET A 287 -24.72 11.47 26.82
C MET A 287 -25.68 11.24 28.00
N GLY A 288 -25.16 11.30 29.23
CA GLY A 288 -25.95 11.23 30.46
C GLY A 288 -26.76 12.48 30.80
N SER A 289 -26.84 13.47 29.89
CA SER A 289 -27.53 14.76 30.09
C SER A 289 -27.06 15.57 31.31
N ARG A 290 -25.83 15.32 31.79
CA ARG A 290 -25.19 16.05 32.90
C ARG A 290 -24.58 17.38 32.43
N GLU A 291 -24.32 17.54 31.13
CA GLU A 291 -23.82 18.78 30.51
C GLU A 291 -24.61 19.14 29.23
N THR A 292 -24.67 20.45 28.93
CA THR A 292 -25.23 20.94 27.66
C THR A 292 -24.19 20.90 26.55
N SER A 293 -24.62 20.84 25.28
CA SER A 293 -23.71 20.81 24.13
C SER A 293 -22.69 21.95 24.13
N GLY A 294 -23.09 23.17 24.49
CA GLY A 294 -22.18 24.33 24.54
C GLY A 294 -21.07 24.18 25.59
N VAL A 295 -21.38 23.62 26.76
CA VAL A 295 -20.38 23.34 27.82
C VAL A 295 -19.45 22.22 27.39
N ALA A 296 -19.99 21.12 26.86
CA ALA A 296 -19.21 19.98 26.39
C ALA A 296 -18.27 20.36 25.22
N LEU A 297 -18.74 21.18 24.26
CA LEU A 297 -17.92 21.72 23.17
C LEU A 297 -16.74 22.56 23.70
N LEU A 298 -17.00 23.48 24.65
CA LEU A 298 -15.97 24.29 25.26
C LEU A 298 -14.94 23.42 26.01
N ARG A 299 -15.39 22.42 26.77
CA ARG A 299 -14.50 21.48 27.48
C ARG A 299 -13.67 20.63 26.52
N LEU A 300 -14.24 20.13 25.42
CA LEU A 300 -13.46 19.39 24.41
C LEU A 300 -12.42 20.27 23.70
N SER A 301 -12.72 21.56 23.47
CA SER A 301 -11.74 22.48 22.86
C SER A 301 -10.55 22.80 23.77
N THR A 302 -10.71 22.78 25.10
CA THR A 302 -9.62 23.03 26.05
C THR A 302 -8.75 21.80 26.33
N ILE A 303 -9.17 20.60 25.91
CA ILE A 303 -8.32 19.40 25.99
C ILE A 303 -7.21 19.52 24.93
N GLY A 304 -6.00 19.81 25.40
CA GLY A 304 -4.79 19.76 24.59
C GLY A 304 -4.50 18.33 24.12
N ILE A 305 -4.54 18.13 22.81
CA ILE A 305 -4.14 16.88 22.15
C ILE A 305 -2.72 17.07 21.58
N PRO A 306 -1.76 16.17 21.87
CA PRO A 306 -0.42 16.26 21.32
C PRO A 306 -0.41 16.13 19.79
N ALA A 307 0.43 16.93 19.12
CA ALA A 307 0.63 16.84 17.68
C ALA A 307 1.00 15.41 17.26
N GLY A 308 0.48 14.96 16.10
CA GLY A 308 0.62 13.58 15.62
C GLY A 308 -0.37 12.57 16.22
N SER A 309 -1.19 12.95 17.21
CA SER A 309 -2.20 12.06 17.81
C SER A 309 -3.49 11.96 16.97
N THR A 310 -3.38 11.59 15.69
CA THR A 310 -4.48 11.60 14.70
C THR A 310 -5.74 10.86 15.17
N HIS A 311 -5.59 9.75 15.89
CA HIS A 311 -6.73 9.01 16.46
C HIS A 311 -7.52 9.83 17.51
N LEU A 312 -6.83 10.58 18.38
CA LEU A 312 -7.49 11.44 19.37
C LEU A 312 -8.13 12.65 18.70
N GLU A 313 -7.48 13.26 17.71
CA GLU A 313 -8.07 14.35 16.92
C GLU A 313 -9.34 13.91 16.18
N ARG A 314 -9.32 12.72 15.55
CA ARG A 314 -10.49 12.11 14.90
C ARG A 314 -11.64 11.90 15.88
N THR A 315 -11.35 11.29 17.03
CA THR A 315 -12.31 11.08 18.10
C THR A 315 -12.91 12.41 18.59
N ARG A 316 -12.09 13.46 18.73
CA ARG A 316 -12.55 14.81 19.13
C ARG A 316 -13.47 15.44 18.09
N SER A 317 -13.13 15.43 16.79
CA SER A 317 -14.02 16.01 15.77
C SER A 317 -15.34 15.24 15.63
N ALA A 318 -15.35 13.93 15.80
CA ALA A 318 -16.59 13.15 15.81
C ALA A 318 -17.49 13.52 17.01
N MET A 319 -16.91 13.65 18.21
CA MET A 319 -17.63 14.17 19.37
C MET A 319 -18.18 15.59 19.10
N ILE A 320 -17.37 16.51 18.56
CA ILE A 320 -17.79 17.87 18.21
C ILE A 320 -18.95 17.85 17.20
N ALA A 321 -18.87 17.05 16.14
CA ALA A 321 -19.90 16.96 15.10
C ALA A 321 -21.24 16.40 15.64
N LYS A 322 -21.23 15.46 16.61
CA LYS A 322 -22.44 15.04 17.33
C LYS A 322 -22.99 16.17 18.23
N LEU A 323 -22.13 16.81 19.01
CA LEU A 323 -22.50 17.88 19.95
C LEU A 323 -23.12 19.11 19.27
N SER A 324 -22.62 19.46 18.07
CA SER A 324 -22.97 20.66 17.30
C SER A 324 -24.15 20.48 16.34
N ALA A 325 -25.02 19.49 16.55
CA ALA A 325 -26.13 19.16 15.64
C ALA A 325 -27.20 20.25 15.41
N GLY A 326 -27.21 21.32 16.21
CA GLY A 326 -28.17 22.42 16.08
C GLY A 326 -27.68 23.58 15.21
N GLU A 327 -28.61 24.30 14.58
CA GLU A 327 -28.37 25.48 13.73
C GLU A 327 -27.40 26.51 14.33
N ALA A 328 -27.52 26.79 15.63
CA ALA A 328 -26.65 27.72 16.36
C ALA A 328 -25.15 27.35 16.34
N TYR A 329 -24.80 26.12 15.95
CA TYR A 329 -23.43 25.63 15.85
C TYR A 329 -23.07 25.15 14.43
N ALA A 330 -23.82 25.55 13.39
CA ALA A 330 -23.65 25.06 12.02
C ALA A 330 -22.21 25.21 11.48
N GLU A 331 -21.55 26.36 11.67
CA GLU A 331 -20.14 26.55 11.25
C GLU A 331 -19.17 25.63 12.02
N THR A 332 -19.45 25.34 13.30
CA THR A 332 -18.67 24.39 14.12
C THR A 332 -18.87 22.95 13.64
N ARG A 333 -20.11 22.57 13.31
CA ARG A 333 -20.46 21.26 12.75
C ARG A 333 -19.79 21.07 11.40
N ALA A 334 -19.93 22.03 10.48
CA ALA A 334 -19.27 22.00 9.18
C ALA A 334 -17.75 21.86 9.32
N SER A 335 -17.11 22.68 10.16
CA SER A 335 -15.65 22.62 10.38
C SER A 335 -15.16 21.32 11.05
N ALA A 336 -16.02 20.62 11.79
CA ALA A 336 -15.72 19.31 12.37
C ALA A 336 -15.93 18.18 11.35
N VAL A 337 -16.99 18.26 10.53
CA VAL A 337 -17.30 17.27 9.49
C VAL A 337 -16.36 17.37 8.30
N GLU A 338 -15.94 18.58 7.86
CA GLU A 338 -14.86 18.74 6.89
C GLU A 338 -13.59 17.99 7.37
N ARG A 339 -13.19 18.17 8.64
CA ARG A 339 -12.03 17.47 9.22
C ARG A 339 -12.21 15.94 9.34
N LEU A 340 -13.43 15.45 9.52
CA LEU A 340 -13.69 14.00 9.47
C LEU A 340 -13.52 13.45 8.05
N ILE A 341 -14.00 14.18 7.05
CA ILE A 341 -13.79 13.84 5.63
C ILE A 341 -12.29 13.90 5.28
N ASP A 342 -11.56 14.89 5.79
CA ASP A 342 -10.11 15.01 5.63
C ASP A 342 -9.34 13.77 6.15
N TRP A 343 -9.89 13.04 7.11
CA TRP A 343 -9.26 11.87 7.71
C TRP A 343 -9.71 10.51 7.16
N GLY A 344 -10.70 10.47 6.26
CA GLY A 344 -11.08 9.31 5.42
C GLY A 344 -11.60 8.03 6.09
N SER A 345 -11.40 7.82 7.40
CA SER A 345 -11.91 6.65 8.13
C SER A 345 -13.21 6.97 8.85
N GLU A 346 -14.14 6.02 8.83
CA GLU A 346 -15.35 6.08 9.67
C GLU A 346 -14.97 6.23 11.16
N PRO A 347 -15.70 7.03 11.94
CA PRO A 347 -15.50 7.15 13.37
C PRO A 347 -15.83 5.82 14.09
N GLU A 348 -15.41 5.68 15.34
CA GLU A 348 -15.78 4.50 16.15
C GLU A 348 -17.32 4.33 16.20
N PRO A 349 -17.89 3.11 16.30
CA PRO A 349 -19.35 2.91 16.22
C PRO A 349 -20.18 3.77 17.19
N LEU A 350 -19.67 3.99 18.40
CA LEU A 350 -20.28 4.88 19.41
C LEU A 350 -20.37 6.35 18.93
N LEU A 351 -19.48 6.75 18.04
CA LEU A 351 -19.35 8.06 17.42
C LEU A 351 -19.80 8.09 15.95
N ASP A 352 -20.56 7.09 15.48
CA ASP A 352 -21.09 7.03 14.10
C ASP A 352 -21.86 8.30 13.68
N ILE A 353 -21.53 8.83 12.50
CA ILE A 353 -22.10 10.02 11.84
C ILE A 353 -22.01 9.82 10.32
N ASN A 354 -23.13 9.98 9.62
CA ASN A 354 -23.11 10.18 8.17
C ASN A 354 -22.54 11.58 7.84
N SER A 355 -21.23 11.66 7.58
CA SER A 355 -20.53 12.92 7.27
C SER A 355 -21.11 13.66 6.07
N GLY A 356 -21.56 12.96 5.02
CA GLY A 356 -22.14 13.60 3.83
C GLY A 356 -23.44 14.34 4.15
N GLN A 357 -24.37 13.68 4.85
CA GLN A 357 -25.61 14.30 5.30
C GLN A 357 -25.35 15.43 6.31
N ALA A 358 -24.50 15.19 7.31
CA ALA A 358 -24.19 16.17 8.35
C ALA A 358 -23.53 17.45 7.79
N LEU A 359 -22.74 17.33 6.71
CA LEU A 359 -22.16 18.47 5.99
C LEU A 359 -23.23 19.25 5.23
N LEU A 360 -24.11 18.59 4.47
CA LEU A 360 -25.18 19.26 3.72
C LEU A 360 -26.15 20.01 4.64
N GLU A 361 -26.51 19.43 5.78
CA GLU A 361 -27.32 20.09 6.81
C GLU A 361 -26.64 21.36 7.34
N ALA A 362 -25.37 21.26 7.73
CA ALA A 362 -24.60 22.38 8.25
C ALA A 362 -24.42 23.50 7.21
N TYR A 363 -24.06 23.13 5.97
CA TYR A 363 -23.95 24.08 4.85
C TYR A 363 -25.30 24.73 4.49
N ALA A 364 -26.42 24.03 4.60
CA ALA A 364 -27.74 24.62 4.36
C ALA A 364 -28.08 25.72 5.39
N HIS A 365 -27.76 25.52 6.67
CA HIS A 365 -27.91 26.56 7.70
C HIS A 365 -26.98 27.76 7.46
N ILE A 366 -25.71 27.52 7.10
CA ILE A 366 -24.74 28.59 6.79
C ILE A 366 -25.18 29.39 5.55
N ALA A 367 -25.59 28.71 4.47
CA ALA A 367 -26.10 29.39 3.28
C ALA A 367 -27.40 30.16 3.58
N GLY A 368 -28.27 29.62 4.44
CA GLY A 368 -29.50 30.29 4.88
C GLY A 368 -29.25 31.59 5.63
N SER A 369 -28.25 31.65 6.51
CA SER A 369 -27.87 32.88 7.21
C SER A 369 -27.27 33.92 6.27
N VAL A 370 -26.38 33.50 5.36
CA VAL A 370 -25.79 34.36 4.31
C VAL A 370 -26.87 34.97 3.42
N ILE A 371 -27.77 34.15 2.86
CA ILE A 371 -28.87 34.60 1.99
C ILE A 371 -29.79 35.58 2.74
N SER A 372 -30.13 35.27 4.00
CA SER A 372 -30.97 36.14 4.83
C SER A 372 -30.31 37.48 5.14
N SER A 373 -28.99 37.49 5.36
CA SER A 373 -28.22 38.70 5.67
C SER A 373 -28.00 39.63 4.46
N ALA A 374 -28.08 39.10 3.24
CA ALA A 374 -27.83 39.84 2.02
C ALA A 374 -29.07 40.53 1.42
N GLU A 375 -30.27 40.26 1.95
CA GLU A 375 -31.58 40.73 1.42
C GLU A 375 -31.82 40.43 -0.08
N LEU A 376 -31.11 39.46 -0.65
CA LEU A 376 -31.13 39.18 -2.09
C LEU A 376 -32.28 38.27 -2.52
N GLY A 377 -32.94 38.66 -3.62
CA GLY A 377 -34.08 37.93 -4.19
C GLY A 377 -33.81 37.14 -5.48
N SER A 378 -32.69 37.37 -6.19
CA SER A 378 -32.42 36.76 -7.50
C SER A 378 -31.19 35.84 -7.53
N GLN A 379 -31.18 34.89 -8.47
CA GLN A 379 -30.13 33.87 -8.58
C GLN A 379 -28.80 34.46 -9.07
N GLY A 380 -28.87 35.46 -9.95
CA GLY A 380 -27.68 36.12 -10.50
C GLY A 380 -26.90 36.85 -9.42
N ASP A 381 -27.59 37.49 -8.48
CA ASP A 381 -26.98 38.26 -7.39
C ASP A 381 -26.20 37.35 -6.43
N LEU A 382 -26.70 36.15 -6.14
CA LEU A 382 -26.03 35.16 -5.29
C LEU A 382 -24.74 34.63 -5.93
N TRP A 383 -24.75 34.33 -7.23
CA TRP A 383 -23.53 33.97 -7.97
C TRP A 383 -22.57 35.15 -8.10
N LEU A 384 -23.07 36.38 -8.25
CA LEU A 384 -22.25 37.59 -8.30
C LEU A 384 -21.52 37.84 -6.97
N ILE A 385 -22.20 37.66 -5.83
CA ILE A 385 -21.56 37.69 -4.50
C ILE A 385 -20.50 36.59 -4.40
N LEU A 386 -20.80 35.37 -4.83
CA LEU A 386 -19.84 34.26 -4.79
C LEU A 386 -18.56 34.53 -5.61
N TRP A 387 -18.69 35.21 -6.75
CA TRP A 387 -17.57 35.52 -7.64
C TRP A 387 -16.83 36.82 -7.30
N GLY A 388 -17.42 37.73 -6.53
CA GLY A 388 -16.90 39.10 -6.33
C GLY A 388 -16.79 39.60 -4.89
N SER A 389 -17.19 38.82 -3.88
CA SER A 389 -17.23 39.26 -2.47
C SER A 389 -16.06 38.76 -1.63
N GLU A 390 -15.23 39.69 -1.16
CA GLU A 390 -14.26 39.45 -0.07
C GLU A 390 -14.93 39.36 1.32
N ALA A 391 -16.23 39.67 1.43
CA ALA A 391 -16.94 39.75 2.72
C ALA A 391 -17.42 38.39 3.26
N LEU A 392 -17.41 37.34 2.45
CA LEU A 392 -17.74 35.97 2.88
C LEU A 392 -16.48 35.23 3.30
N THR A 393 -16.54 34.48 4.40
CA THR A 393 -15.46 33.54 4.74
C THR A 393 -15.41 32.41 3.70
N PRO A 394 -14.26 31.74 3.48
CA PRO A 394 -14.19 30.63 2.53
C PRO A 394 -15.14 29.48 2.85
N LEU A 395 -15.43 29.24 4.14
CA LEU A 395 -16.46 28.28 4.57
C LEU A 395 -17.86 28.70 4.10
N GLN A 396 -18.20 29.98 4.22
CA GLN A 396 -19.48 30.53 3.75
C GLN A 396 -19.56 30.53 2.22
N GLN A 397 -18.46 30.80 1.51
CA GLN A 397 -18.39 30.68 0.05
C GLN A 397 -18.63 29.22 -0.40
N ARG A 398 -17.95 28.24 0.20
CA ARG A 398 -18.21 26.80 -0.06
C ARG A 398 -19.66 26.41 0.25
N ALA A 399 -20.17 26.76 1.43
CA ALA A 399 -21.53 26.42 1.84
C ALA A 399 -22.59 27.01 0.89
N LEU A 400 -22.44 28.27 0.47
CA LEU A 400 -23.33 28.92 -0.49
C LEU A 400 -23.24 28.26 -1.87
N ALA A 401 -22.04 27.99 -2.39
CA ALA A 401 -21.86 27.33 -3.68
C ALA A 401 -22.48 25.92 -3.71
N VAL A 402 -22.23 25.10 -2.67
CA VAL A 402 -22.80 23.76 -2.54
C VAL A 402 -24.32 23.83 -2.42
N HIS A 403 -24.87 24.79 -1.65
CA HIS A 403 -26.31 24.99 -1.55
C HIS A 403 -26.95 25.35 -2.90
N LEU A 404 -26.35 26.25 -3.67
CA LEU A 404 -26.83 26.66 -4.99
C LEU A 404 -26.77 25.50 -6.01
N LEU A 405 -25.71 24.69 -5.99
CA LEU A 405 -25.51 23.56 -6.91
C LEU A 405 -26.40 22.36 -6.57
N TRP A 406 -26.58 22.04 -5.28
CA TRP A 406 -27.47 20.97 -4.82
C TRP A 406 -28.95 21.30 -5.06
N ASN A 407 -29.34 22.58 -4.91
CA ASN A 407 -30.73 22.99 -5.01
C ASN A 407 -31.15 23.23 -6.47
N LYS A 408 -31.78 22.22 -7.09
CA LYS A 408 -32.27 22.22 -8.50
C LYS A 408 -33.22 23.38 -8.87
N ARG A 409 -33.63 24.21 -7.91
CA ARG A 409 -34.34 25.48 -8.13
C ARG A 409 -33.45 26.57 -8.78
N TYR A 410 -32.12 26.39 -8.83
CA TYR A 410 -31.13 27.38 -9.32
C TYR A 410 -30.27 26.90 -10.52
N PRO A 411 -30.85 26.50 -11.68
CA PRO A 411 -30.18 25.60 -12.64
C PRO A 411 -29.30 26.24 -13.74
N VAL A 412 -29.12 27.56 -13.81
CA VAL A 412 -28.70 28.22 -15.08
C VAL A 412 -27.18 28.21 -15.33
N THR A 413 -26.33 27.89 -14.35
CA THR A 413 -24.85 28.03 -14.45
C THR A 413 -24.05 26.81 -13.97
N SER A 414 -24.68 25.64 -13.80
CA SER A 414 -24.08 24.51 -13.06
C SER A 414 -22.69 24.06 -13.52
N GLN A 415 -22.38 24.02 -14.83
CA GLN A 415 -21.02 23.64 -15.30
C GLN A 415 -19.95 24.64 -14.86
N SER A 416 -20.17 25.94 -15.09
CA SER A 416 -19.27 27.00 -14.61
C SER A 416 -19.20 27.05 -13.09
N GLY A 417 -20.30 26.72 -12.39
CA GLY A 417 -20.37 26.61 -10.94
C GLY A 417 -19.56 25.43 -10.38
N TYR A 418 -19.61 24.26 -11.02
CA TYR A 418 -18.76 23.11 -10.68
C TYR A 418 -17.28 23.46 -10.89
N GLY A 419 -16.92 24.01 -12.05
CA GLY A 419 -15.54 24.45 -12.31
C GLY A 419 -15.05 25.52 -11.33
N TRP A 420 -15.92 26.45 -10.88
CA TRP A 420 -15.59 27.40 -9.83
C TRP A 420 -15.37 26.70 -8.47
N LEU A 421 -16.28 25.81 -8.06
CA LEU A 421 -16.19 25.13 -6.76
C LEU A 421 -14.95 24.23 -6.70
N ILE A 422 -14.63 23.53 -7.79
CA ILE A 422 -13.40 22.75 -7.93
C ILE A 422 -12.20 23.66 -7.66
N ARG A 423 -12.03 24.74 -8.43
CA ARG A 423 -10.89 25.65 -8.27
C ARG A 423 -10.82 26.31 -6.89
N HIS A 424 -11.96 26.66 -6.29
CA HIS A 424 -12.01 27.27 -4.96
C HIS A 424 -11.57 26.27 -3.86
N CYS A 425 -12.06 25.03 -3.91
CA CYS A 425 -11.59 23.97 -3.02
C CYS A 425 -10.11 23.66 -3.23
N LEU A 426 -9.59 23.68 -4.48
CA LEU A 426 -8.15 23.55 -4.76
C LEU A 426 -7.33 24.67 -4.12
N SER A 427 -7.74 25.94 -4.27
CA SER A 427 -7.02 27.08 -3.66
C SER A 427 -7.04 27.06 -2.12
N GLU A 428 -8.05 26.42 -1.53
CA GLU A 428 -8.21 26.26 -0.08
C GLU A 428 -7.53 25.00 0.49
N GLY A 429 -6.89 24.17 -0.35
CA GLY A 429 -6.31 22.89 0.06
C GLY A 429 -7.36 21.83 0.45
N LYS A 430 -8.62 21.99 0.03
CA LYS A 430 -9.77 21.16 0.39
C LYS A 430 -10.01 20.02 -0.61
N LEU A 431 -8.96 19.25 -0.88
CA LEU A 431 -8.92 18.17 -1.88
C LEU A 431 -9.92 17.04 -1.58
N THR A 432 -9.96 16.61 -0.34
CA THR A 432 -10.87 15.59 0.24
C THR A 432 -12.36 15.93 0.03
N LEU A 433 -12.72 17.23 0.09
CA LEU A 433 -14.08 17.68 -0.20
C LEU A 433 -14.45 17.52 -1.67
N LEU A 434 -13.48 17.57 -2.60
CA LEU A 434 -13.75 17.30 -4.01
C LEU A 434 -14.23 15.85 -4.22
N GLY A 435 -13.63 14.88 -3.53
CA GLY A 435 -14.11 13.49 -3.53
C GLY A 435 -15.48 13.31 -2.88
N ALA A 436 -15.83 14.14 -1.89
CA ALA A 436 -17.17 14.14 -1.30
C ALA A 436 -18.22 14.79 -2.23
N PHE A 437 -17.87 15.81 -3.00
CA PHE A 437 -18.80 16.50 -3.90
C PHE A 437 -18.91 15.85 -5.29
N PHE A 438 -17.83 15.28 -5.81
CA PHE A 438 -17.71 14.81 -7.19
C PHE A 438 -17.18 13.38 -7.27
N GLY A 439 -17.89 12.54 -8.04
CA GLY A 439 -17.55 11.15 -8.27
C GLY A 439 -18.80 10.28 -8.39
N ASP A 440 -18.66 8.97 -8.55
CA ASP A 440 -19.80 8.07 -8.78
C ASP A 440 -20.85 8.09 -7.64
N GLN A 441 -20.45 8.48 -6.43
CA GLN A 441 -21.33 8.74 -5.27
C GLN A 441 -21.23 10.18 -4.75
N GLY A 442 -20.68 11.10 -5.56
CA GLY A 442 -20.48 12.49 -5.19
C GLY A 442 -21.80 13.20 -4.90
N LEU A 443 -21.83 14.00 -3.83
CA LEU A 443 -23.05 14.70 -3.39
C LEU A 443 -23.61 15.63 -4.48
N LEU A 444 -22.76 16.32 -5.24
CA LEU A 444 -23.21 17.28 -6.26
C LEU A 444 -23.40 16.65 -7.64
N ALA A 445 -22.42 15.88 -8.13
CA ALA A 445 -22.46 15.31 -9.47
C ALA A 445 -21.49 14.13 -9.65
N THR A 446 -21.80 13.24 -10.61
CA THR A 446 -20.81 12.29 -11.14
C THR A 446 -19.88 12.97 -12.14
N TYR A 447 -18.70 12.39 -12.36
CA TYR A 447 -17.71 12.93 -13.30
C TYR A 447 -18.23 13.05 -14.74
N ASP A 448 -19.26 12.28 -15.13
CA ASP A 448 -19.84 12.33 -16.48
C ASP A 448 -20.57 13.66 -16.80
N PHE A 449 -20.97 14.41 -15.77
CA PHE A 449 -21.61 15.73 -15.89
C PHE A 449 -20.61 16.89 -15.97
N LEU A 450 -19.32 16.63 -15.72
CA LEU A 450 -18.26 17.62 -15.86
C LEU A 450 -17.89 17.81 -17.35
N ASP A 451 -17.34 18.98 -17.67
CA ASP A 451 -16.74 19.26 -18.97
C ASP A 451 -15.27 18.79 -19.03
N ASP A 452 -14.71 18.70 -20.24
CA ASP A 452 -13.34 18.23 -20.43
C ASP A 452 -12.32 19.13 -19.68
N ASP A 453 -12.57 20.43 -19.52
CA ASP A 453 -11.69 21.36 -18.79
C ASP A 453 -11.69 21.08 -17.28
N ALA A 454 -12.86 20.83 -16.67
CA ALA A 454 -12.98 20.42 -15.27
C ALA A 454 -12.38 19.03 -15.04
N LEU A 455 -12.57 18.08 -15.96
CA LEU A 455 -11.96 16.75 -15.91
C LEU A 455 -10.43 16.83 -16.00
N LEU A 456 -9.89 17.64 -16.92
CA LEU A 456 -8.44 17.88 -17.03
C LEU A 456 -7.88 18.59 -15.79
N THR A 457 -8.62 19.55 -15.22
CA THR A 457 -8.21 20.24 -13.98
C THR A 457 -8.12 19.25 -12.80
N LEU A 458 -9.13 18.38 -12.64
CA LEU A 458 -9.11 17.34 -11.61
C LEU A 458 -8.04 16.28 -11.87
N MET A 459 -7.79 15.91 -13.14
CA MET A 459 -6.78 14.94 -13.52
C MET A 459 -5.37 15.46 -13.26
N ASP A 460 -5.07 16.70 -13.65
CA ASP A 460 -3.77 17.33 -13.38
C ASP A 460 -3.55 17.55 -11.88
N GLN A 461 -4.62 17.79 -11.09
CA GLN A 461 -4.52 17.78 -9.63
C GLN A 461 -4.24 16.37 -9.09
N ALA A 462 -4.99 15.35 -9.52
CA ALA A 462 -4.77 13.97 -9.10
C ALA A 462 -3.34 13.49 -9.42
N LEU A 463 -2.79 13.89 -10.57
CA LEU A 463 -1.38 13.64 -10.92
C LEU A 463 -0.38 14.36 -10.01
N ARG A 464 -0.68 15.58 -9.52
CA ARG A 464 0.16 16.29 -8.53
C ARG A 464 0.10 15.63 -7.16
N ASP A 465 -1.09 15.17 -6.76
CA ASP A 465 -1.32 14.47 -5.50
C ASP A 465 -0.86 12.99 -5.55
N SER A 466 -0.36 12.54 -6.70
CA SER A 466 0.02 11.14 -6.99
C SER A 466 -1.14 10.13 -6.87
N ASP A 467 -2.39 10.61 -6.94
CA ASP A 467 -3.58 9.78 -7.11
C ASP A 467 -3.73 9.37 -8.58
N PHE A 468 -2.86 8.45 -9.01
CA PHE A 468 -2.87 7.93 -10.37
C PHE A 468 -4.17 7.19 -10.71
N ALA A 469 -4.85 6.60 -9.71
CA ALA A 469 -6.09 5.87 -9.90
C ALA A 469 -7.23 6.82 -10.34
N LEU A 470 -7.41 7.92 -9.61
CA LEU A 470 -8.35 8.97 -9.98
C LEU A 470 -7.94 9.65 -11.29
N ALA A 471 -6.65 9.92 -11.49
CA ALA A 471 -6.15 10.47 -12.75
C ALA A 471 -6.51 9.58 -13.96
N ALA A 472 -6.34 8.25 -13.85
CA ALA A 472 -6.74 7.30 -14.87
C ALA A 472 -8.26 7.24 -15.06
N GLU A 473 -9.05 7.38 -13.99
CA GLU A 473 -10.52 7.43 -14.03
C GLU A 473 -11.05 8.66 -14.79
N LEU A 474 -10.43 9.81 -14.56
CA LEU A 474 -10.76 11.07 -15.22
C LEU A 474 -10.28 11.07 -16.67
N GLN A 475 -9.05 10.60 -16.93
CA GLN A 475 -8.47 10.43 -18.26
C GLN A 475 -9.32 9.54 -19.18
N ARG A 476 -10.04 8.55 -18.64
CA ARG A 476 -11.00 7.72 -19.40
C ARG A 476 -12.29 8.46 -19.80
N ARG A 477 -12.63 9.55 -19.13
CA ARG A 477 -13.85 10.37 -19.39
C ARG A 477 -13.59 11.59 -20.26
N VAL A 478 -12.34 12.06 -20.36
CA VAL A 478 -11.92 13.12 -21.30
C VAL A 478 -12.27 12.69 -22.73
N ARG A 479 -13.17 13.43 -23.38
CA ARG A 479 -13.80 13.01 -24.65
C ARG A 479 -12.94 13.35 -25.87
N LYS A 480 -12.13 14.40 -25.77
CA LYS A 480 -11.27 14.89 -26.84
C LYS A 480 -9.83 15.07 -26.33
N ARG A 481 -8.85 14.50 -27.05
CA ARG A 481 -7.43 14.82 -26.86
C ARG A 481 -7.22 16.34 -27.01
N PRO A 482 -6.45 17.02 -26.13
CA PRO A 482 -6.02 18.40 -26.34
C PRO A 482 -5.29 18.54 -27.68
N ASP A 483 -5.76 19.44 -28.56
CA ASP A 483 -5.32 19.48 -29.97
C ASP A 483 -3.79 19.64 -30.14
N SER A 484 -3.11 20.23 -29.14
CA SER A 484 -1.68 20.52 -29.07
C SER A 484 -0.72 19.32 -28.97
N ILE A 485 -1.19 18.10 -28.66
CA ILE A 485 -0.33 16.94 -28.32
C ILE A 485 -0.28 15.91 -29.46
N ASP A 486 0.90 15.38 -29.81
CA ASP A 486 1.00 14.36 -30.87
C ASP A 486 0.40 12.99 -30.46
N PRO A 487 -0.10 12.16 -31.41
CA PRO A 487 -0.76 10.90 -31.08
C PRO A 487 0.13 9.85 -30.37
N GLY A 488 1.42 9.82 -30.68
CA GLY A 488 2.39 8.93 -30.05
C GLY A 488 2.65 9.34 -28.60
N SER A 489 2.97 10.62 -28.36
CA SER A 489 3.13 11.14 -27.00
C SER A 489 1.85 11.00 -26.17
N TRP A 490 0.67 11.21 -26.77
CA TRP A 490 -0.61 10.95 -26.10
C TRP A 490 -0.81 9.47 -25.77
N THR A 491 -0.38 8.55 -26.64
CA THR A 491 -0.45 7.09 -26.39
C THR A 491 0.48 6.70 -25.23
N VAL A 492 1.73 7.15 -25.24
CA VAL A 492 2.71 6.89 -24.16
C VAL A 492 2.23 7.48 -22.83
N ARG A 493 1.75 8.73 -22.81
CA ARG A 493 1.18 9.35 -21.59
C ARG A 493 -0.06 8.59 -21.10
N SER A 494 -0.99 8.25 -21.99
CA SER A 494 -2.21 7.52 -21.63
C SER A 494 -1.90 6.13 -21.09
N ALA A 495 -1.00 5.39 -21.74
CA ALA A 495 -0.54 4.08 -21.29
C ALA A 495 0.10 4.18 -19.89
N ARG A 496 1.01 5.14 -19.68
CA ARG A 496 1.66 5.37 -18.37
C ARG A 496 0.64 5.73 -17.29
N ILE A 497 -0.34 6.59 -17.58
CA ILE A 497 -1.42 6.94 -16.64
C ILE A 497 -2.30 5.72 -16.31
N GLN A 498 -2.70 4.90 -17.29
CA GLN A 498 -3.48 3.69 -16.99
C GLN A 498 -2.67 2.67 -16.18
N VAL A 499 -1.38 2.47 -16.50
CA VAL A 499 -0.45 1.61 -15.75
C VAL A 499 -0.36 2.04 -14.29
N LEU A 500 0.05 3.29 -14.03
CA LEU A 500 0.16 3.82 -12.66
C LEU A 500 -1.20 3.90 -11.95
N GLY A 501 -2.28 4.09 -12.70
CA GLY A 501 -3.65 4.19 -12.19
C GLY A 501 -4.43 2.89 -12.02
N GLY A 502 -3.74 1.75 -11.99
CA GLY A 502 -4.35 0.46 -11.64
C GLY A 502 -5.14 -0.23 -12.78
N ASP A 503 -4.96 0.20 -14.03
CA ASP A 503 -5.39 -0.53 -15.23
C ASP A 503 -4.17 -0.86 -16.13
N PRO A 504 -3.21 -1.67 -15.61
CA PRO A 504 -1.96 -1.94 -16.31
C PRO A 504 -2.14 -2.84 -17.52
N GLU A 505 -3.15 -3.71 -17.54
CA GLU A 505 -3.49 -4.52 -18.73
C GLU A 505 -3.83 -3.61 -19.91
N ARG A 506 -4.74 -2.65 -19.72
CA ARG A 506 -5.11 -1.70 -20.77
C ARG A 506 -3.94 -0.83 -21.21
N GLY A 507 -3.17 -0.29 -20.25
CA GLY A 507 -2.00 0.52 -20.57
C GLY A 507 -0.95 -0.26 -21.37
N ALA A 508 -0.69 -1.50 -20.98
CA ALA A 508 0.21 -2.41 -21.69
C ALA A 508 -0.33 -2.82 -23.06
N ASP A 509 -1.64 -3.09 -23.20
CA ASP A 509 -2.26 -3.48 -24.47
C ASP A 509 -2.36 -2.31 -25.46
N ASP A 510 -2.61 -1.09 -24.99
CA ASP A 510 -2.54 0.13 -25.80
C ASP A 510 -1.11 0.34 -26.34
N LEU A 511 -0.11 0.22 -25.47
CA LEU A 511 1.31 0.33 -25.83
C LEU A 511 1.76 -0.82 -26.75
N LEU A 512 1.37 -2.05 -26.47
CA LEU A 512 1.71 -3.26 -27.25
C LEU A 512 1.13 -3.18 -28.66
N ARG A 513 -0.11 -2.73 -28.82
CA ARG A 513 -0.72 -2.51 -30.14
C ARG A 513 0.03 -1.44 -30.94
N TRP A 514 0.47 -0.37 -30.30
CA TRP A 514 1.29 0.66 -30.92
C TRP A 514 2.68 0.12 -31.32
N LEU A 515 3.40 -0.54 -30.41
CA LEU A 515 4.71 -1.16 -30.68
C LEU A 515 4.69 -2.19 -31.81
N ASN A 516 3.64 -3.02 -31.89
CA ASN A 516 3.47 -3.99 -32.97
C ASN A 516 3.25 -3.34 -34.35
N GLY A 517 2.86 -2.07 -34.41
CA GLY A 517 2.73 -1.30 -35.64
C GLY A 517 4.05 -0.68 -36.14
N LEU A 518 5.13 -0.76 -35.36
CA LEU A 518 6.42 -0.13 -35.67
C LEU A 518 7.40 -1.12 -36.29
N GLY A 519 8.12 -0.69 -37.32
CA GLY A 519 9.24 -1.46 -37.91
C GLY A 519 10.61 -1.12 -37.30
N GLU A 520 10.78 0.14 -36.88
CA GLU A 520 12.01 0.73 -36.33
C GLU A 520 11.65 1.81 -35.29
N MET A 521 12.56 2.08 -34.36
CA MET A 521 12.41 3.06 -33.28
C MET A 521 13.80 3.65 -32.97
N SER A 522 13.88 4.94 -32.62
CA SER A 522 15.15 5.53 -32.14
C SER A 522 15.49 5.05 -30.72
N PRO A 523 16.78 4.99 -30.30
CA PRO A 523 17.16 4.63 -28.94
C PRO A 523 16.42 5.45 -27.87
N ASP A 524 16.43 6.78 -27.98
CA ASP A 524 15.74 7.70 -27.06
C ASP A 524 14.23 7.45 -26.96
N SER A 525 13.60 6.96 -28.04
CA SER A 525 12.18 6.58 -28.03
C SER A 525 11.98 5.22 -27.36
N LEU A 526 12.91 4.28 -27.53
CA LEU A 526 12.88 2.99 -26.86
C LEU A 526 13.04 3.17 -25.35
N ASP A 527 13.94 4.04 -24.89
CA ASP A 527 14.16 4.33 -23.47
C ASP A 527 12.89 4.86 -22.79
N ARG A 528 12.12 5.72 -23.46
CA ARG A 528 10.81 6.21 -22.98
C ARG A 528 9.73 5.13 -22.90
N VAL A 529 9.80 4.13 -23.77
CA VAL A 529 8.89 2.98 -23.73
C VAL A 529 9.33 2.00 -22.63
N MET A 530 10.64 1.80 -22.48
CA MET A 530 11.24 1.01 -21.40
C MET A 530 10.87 1.57 -20.02
N GLN A 531 10.76 2.90 -19.86
CA GLN A 531 10.23 3.52 -18.63
C GLN A 531 8.85 2.96 -18.23
N ILE A 532 7.94 2.69 -19.18
CA ILE A 532 6.63 2.08 -18.86
C ILE A 532 6.77 0.60 -18.47
N MET A 533 7.76 -0.10 -19.04
CA MET A 533 8.08 -1.47 -18.61
C MET A 533 8.70 -1.48 -17.20
N PHE A 534 9.50 -0.46 -16.86
CA PHE A 534 10.02 -0.24 -15.51
C PHE A 534 8.91 0.16 -14.53
N ASP A 535 7.94 0.98 -14.93
CA ASP A 535 6.74 1.25 -14.11
C ASP A 535 5.94 -0.05 -13.88
N LEU A 536 5.76 -0.89 -14.90
CA LEU A 536 5.09 -2.19 -14.76
C LEU A 536 5.87 -3.13 -13.83
N GLN A 537 7.20 -3.18 -13.93
CA GLN A 537 8.03 -3.93 -12.97
C GLN A 537 7.90 -3.36 -11.54
N PHE A 538 7.86 -2.05 -11.39
CA PHE A 538 7.69 -1.39 -10.10
C PHE A 538 6.31 -1.66 -9.48
N LEU A 539 5.28 -1.87 -10.31
CA LEU A 539 3.92 -2.25 -9.91
C LEU A 539 3.70 -3.78 -9.85
N GLU A 540 4.79 -4.55 -9.83
CA GLU A 540 4.79 -6.02 -9.79
C GLU A 540 4.07 -6.71 -10.99
N GLN A 541 3.75 -5.94 -12.03
CA GLN A 541 3.12 -6.39 -13.28
C GLN A 541 4.14 -7.03 -14.23
N HIS A 542 4.95 -7.93 -13.69
CA HIS A 542 6.10 -8.52 -14.36
C HIS A 542 5.74 -9.32 -15.60
N GLU A 543 4.60 -10.02 -15.62
CA GLU A 543 4.11 -10.68 -16.84
C GLU A 543 3.85 -9.66 -17.97
N LEU A 544 3.21 -8.53 -17.65
CA LEU A 544 2.94 -7.46 -18.62
C LEU A 544 4.24 -6.81 -19.10
N ALA A 545 5.20 -6.57 -18.19
CA ALA A 545 6.53 -6.08 -18.54
C ALA A 545 7.26 -7.07 -19.46
N ILE A 546 7.25 -8.38 -19.15
CA ILE A 546 7.82 -9.45 -19.97
C ILE A 546 7.22 -9.44 -21.38
N ARG A 547 5.88 -9.38 -21.53
CA ARG A 547 5.23 -9.28 -22.85
C ARG A 547 5.68 -8.06 -23.65
N LEU A 548 5.93 -6.92 -22.99
CA LEU A 548 6.43 -5.71 -23.63
C LEU A 548 7.92 -5.77 -23.97
N PHE A 549 8.76 -6.36 -23.11
CA PHE A 549 10.17 -6.63 -23.41
C PHE A 549 10.30 -7.58 -24.61
N GLU A 550 9.50 -8.64 -24.67
CA GLU A 550 9.41 -9.54 -25.84
C GLU A 550 8.97 -8.79 -27.11
N ALA A 551 7.97 -7.92 -26.98
CA ALA A 551 7.50 -7.11 -28.08
C ALA A 551 8.59 -6.16 -28.61
N ALA A 552 9.35 -5.52 -27.71
CA ALA A 552 10.44 -4.59 -28.02
C ALA A 552 11.75 -5.29 -28.45
N ALA A 553 11.99 -6.54 -28.06
CA ALA A 553 13.18 -7.30 -28.46
C ALA A 553 13.30 -7.47 -29.99
N ARG A 554 12.18 -7.39 -30.73
CA ARG A 554 12.15 -7.37 -32.20
C ARG A 554 12.66 -6.06 -32.81
N LEU A 555 12.68 -4.97 -32.03
CA LEU A 555 13.17 -3.64 -32.41
C LEU A 555 14.65 -3.44 -32.06
N ILE A 556 15.21 -4.26 -31.17
CA ILE A 556 16.63 -4.24 -30.75
C ILE A 556 17.58 -4.54 -31.92
N ARG A 557 18.74 -3.87 -31.91
CA ARG A 557 19.79 -4.03 -32.95
C ARG A 557 21.21 -4.26 -32.38
N THR A 558 21.43 -4.20 -31.07
CA THR A 558 22.76 -4.35 -30.45
C THR A 558 22.84 -5.46 -29.39
N ALA A 559 24.05 -5.94 -29.13
CA ALA A 559 24.32 -6.91 -28.06
C ALA A 559 24.10 -6.30 -26.66
N ASP A 560 24.41 -5.01 -26.47
CA ASP A 560 24.17 -4.28 -25.22
C ASP A 560 22.68 -4.24 -24.87
N GLN A 561 21.82 -3.84 -25.81
CA GLN A 561 20.36 -3.83 -25.65
C GLN A 561 19.82 -5.24 -25.33
N LYS A 562 20.39 -6.29 -25.94
CA LYS A 562 20.02 -7.68 -25.63
C LYS A 562 20.42 -8.06 -24.20
N ARG A 563 21.68 -7.81 -23.81
CA ARG A 563 22.23 -8.06 -22.47
C ARG A 563 21.37 -7.37 -21.40
N GLU A 564 20.93 -6.16 -21.71
CA GLU A 564 20.04 -5.33 -20.91
C GLU A 564 18.63 -5.91 -20.78
N ILE A 565 17.95 -6.28 -21.87
CA ILE A 565 16.64 -6.95 -21.78
C ILE A 565 16.73 -8.27 -20.98
N PHE A 566 17.77 -9.09 -21.17
CA PHE A 566 17.92 -10.32 -20.36
C PHE A 566 18.07 -10.01 -18.85
N TYR A 567 18.71 -8.91 -18.49
CA TYR A 567 18.85 -8.46 -17.11
C TYR A 567 17.51 -7.96 -16.53
N TRP A 568 16.78 -7.11 -17.26
CA TRP A 568 15.47 -6.61 -16.82
C TRP A 568 14.40 -7.72 -16.81
N MET A 569 14.41 -8.65 -17.76
CA MET A 569 13.57 -9.84 -17.70
C MET A 569 13.95 -10.73 -16.52
N GLY A 570 15.24 -10.89 -16.22
CA GLY A 570 15.71 -11.60 -15.02
C GLY A 570 15.18 -10.98 -13.72
N GLN A 571 15.17 -9.65 -13.60
CA GLN A 571 14.52 -8.96 -12.47
C GLN A 571 13.00 -9.22 -12.42
N SER A 572 12.34 -9.26 -13.58
CA SER A 572 10.91 -9.54 -13.67
C SER A 572 10.58 -10.96 -13.20
N TRP A 573 11.36 -11.96 -13.64
CA TRP A 573 11.22 -13.34 -13.17
C TRP A 573 11.60 -13.50 -11.70
N LEU A 574 12.55 -12.72 -11.18
CA LEU A 574 12.93 -12.77 -9.76
C LEU A 574 11.76 -12.35 -8.87
N ALA A 575 11.09 -11.28 -9.27
CA ALA A 575 9.98 -10.70 -8.54
C ALA A 575 8.64 -11.41 -8.81
N LEU A 576 8.52 -12.24 -9.85
CA LEU A 576 7.49 -13.29 -9.96
C LEU A 576 7.72 -14.49 -9.03
N GLU A 577 8.68 -14.40 -8.11
CA GLU A 577 9.16 -15.49 -7.23
C GLU A 577 9.68 -16.73 -7.98
N GLU A 578 9.81 -16.63 -9.30
CA GLU A 578 10.43 -17.62 -10.17
C GLU A 578 11.96 -17.49 -10.10
N SER A 579 12.50 -17.47 -8.88
CA SER A 579 13.89 -17.08 -8.61
C SER A 579 14.91 -18.02 -9.25
N ALA A 580 14.55 -19.29 -9.48
CA ALA A 580 15.34 -20.23 -10.27
C ALA A 580 15.40 -19.86 -11.75
N VAL A 581 14.28 -19.41 -12.34
CA VAL A 581 14.21 -18.89 -13.72
C VAL A 581 15.00 -17.59 -13.81
N ALA A 582 14.84 -16.70 -12.83
CA ALA A 582 15.55 -15.44 -12.74
C ALA A 582 17.07 -15.61 -12.66
N ALA A 583 17.55 -16.52 -11.80
CA ALA A 583 18.97 -16.87 -11.71
C ALA A 583 19.51 -17.29 -13.08
N ALA A 584 18.76 -18.08 -13.85
CA ALA A 584 19.12 -18.44 -15.21
C ALA A 584 19.17 -17.21 -16.16
N TYR A 585 18.18 -16.31 -16.16
CA TYR A 585 18.22 -15.07 -16.96
C TYR A 585 19.42 -14.17 -16.61
N PHE A 586 19.77 -14.06 -15.33
CA PHE A 586 20.96 -13.32 -14.90
C PHE A 586 22.28 -14.01 -15.31
N LEU A 587 22.36 -15.34 -15.23
CA LEU A 587 23.50 -16.10 -15.73
C LEU A 587 23.67 -15.94 -17.26
N GLU A 588 22.58 -15.91 -18.02
CA GLU A 588 22.60 -15.62 -19.47
C GLU A 588 23.08 -14.17 -19.74
N SER A 589 22.58 -13.17 -19.00
CA SER A 589 23.08 -11.77 -19.11
C SER A 589 24.57 -11.65 -18.77
N ALA A 590 25.06 -12.41 -17.77
CA ALA A 590 26.47 -12.50 -17.43
C ALA A 590 27.30 -13.23 -18.51
N GLY A 591 26.74 -14.24 -19.18
CA GLY A 591 27.35 -14.96 -20.28
C GLY A 591 27.49 -14.13 -21.56
N LEU A 592 26.52 -13.24 -21.82
CA LEU A 592 26.51 -12.31 -22.97
C LEU A 592 27.45 -11.10 -22.81
N SER A 593 28.06 -10.92 -21.63
CA SER A 593 28.96 -9.79 -21.33
C SER A 593 30.33 -9.97 -21.99
N GLY A 594 30.79 -8.99 -22.76
CA GLY A 594 32.07 -9.03 -23.48
C GLY A 594 33.30 -8.86 -22.56
N PRO A 595 34.53 -9.00 -23.10
CA PRO A 595 35.76 -8.85 -22.32
C PRO A 595 35.92 -7.49 -21.61
N ASN A 596 35.30 -6.43 -22.14
CA ASN A 596 35.32 -5.09 -21.58
C ASN A 596 34.19 -4.85 -20.55
N ASP A 597 33.19 -5.73 -20.47
CA ASP A 597 31.96 -5.55 -19.67
C ASP A 597 32.08 -6.19 -18.28
N ALA A 598 33.29 -6.26 -17.73
CA ALA A 598 33.58 -6.98 -16.48
C ALA A 598 32.73 -6.50 -15.29
N LEU A 599 32.32 -5.23 -15.28
CA LEU A 599 31.41 -4.67 -14.27
C LEU A 599 29.97 -5.20 -14.44
N TRP A 600 29.45 -5.25 -15.67
CA TRP A 600 28.12 -5.81 -15.94
C TRP A 600 28.07 -7.29 -15.61
N LYS A 601 29.08 -8.06 -16.06
CA LYS A 601 29.16 -9.50 -15.77
C LYS A 601 29.11 -9.78 -14.27
N ARG A 602 29.83 -8.98 -13.46
CA ARG A 602 29.83 -9.09 -12.01
C ARG A 602 28.50 -8.65 -11.38
N SER A 603 27.84 -7.62 -11.92
CA SER A 603 26.49 -7.22 -11.50
C SER A 603 25.48 -8.35 -11.75
N ALA A 604 25.46 -8.91 -12.97
CA ALA A 604 24.56 -9.99 -13.34
C ALA A 604 24.82 -11.28 -12.53
N LEU A 605 26.08 -11.70 -12.33
CA LEU A 605 26.41 -12.81 -11.43
C LEU A 605 25.99 -12.54 -9.98
N TYR A 606 26.13 -11.31 -9.49
CA TYR A 606 25.69 -10.95 -8.14
C TYR A 606 24.16 -10.99 -8.01
N GLN A 607 23.42 -10.55 -9.04
CA GLN A 607 21.97 -10.71 -9.12
C GLN A 607 21.54 -12.18 -9.24
N ALA A 608 22.30 -13.04 -9.94
CA ALA A 608 22.07 -14.47 -9.93
C ALA A 608 22.24 -15.06 -8.52
N GLY A 609 23.31 -14.70 -7.80
CA GLY A 609 23.49 -15.11 -6.40
C GLY A 609 22.37 -14.62 -5.48
N LEU A 610 21.90 -13.38 -5.65
CA LEU A 610 20.73 -12.84 -4.94
C LEU A 610 19.43 -13.57 -5.30
N ALA A 611 19.25 -13.96 -6.56
CA ALA A 611 18.09 -14.73 -7.00
C ALA A 611 18.09 -16.15 -6.40
N LEU A 612 19.26 -16.78 -6.27
CA LEU A 612 19.41 -18.05 -5.56
C LEU A 612 19.13 -17.87 -4.06
N GLU A 613 19.63 -16.81 -3.43
CA GLU A 613 19.35 -16.47 -2.03
C GLU A 613 17.84 -16.23 -1.80
N ALA A 614 17.15 -15.57 -2.74
CA ALA A 614 15.73 -15.28 -2.70
C ALA A 614 14.84 -16.52 -2.93
N GLY A 615 15.21 -17.39 -3.87
CA GLY A 615 14.63 -18.73 -4.00
C GLY A 615 14.97 -19.65 -2.82
N ALA A 616 15.75 -19.14 -1.87
CA ALA A 616 16.24 -19.83 -0.68
C ALA A 616 16.96 -21.14 -1.05
N LEU A 617 17.80 -21.01 -2.08
CA LEU A 617 18.77 -21.95 -2.64
C LEU A 617 20.14 -21.52 -2.07
N TYR A 618 20.26 -21.62 -0.74
CA TYR A 618 21.30 -20.99 0.06
C TYR A 618 22.69 -21.61 -0.08
N GLU A 619 22.81 -22.90 -0.39
CA GLU A 619 24.10 -23.51 -0.76
C GLU A 619 24.61 -22.96 -2.08
N ASP A 620 23.70 -22.63 -2.99
CA ASP A 620 24.00 -22.22 -4.35
C ASP A 620 24.35 -20.73 -4.42
N ALA A 621 23.60 -19.90 -3.71
CA ALA A 621 23.92 -18.50 -3.48
C ALA A 621 25.33 -18.33 -2.87
N SER A 622 25.70 -19.17 -1.89
CA SER A 622 27.04 -19.16 -1.30
C SER A 622 28.14 -19.43 -2.33
N ARG A 623 27.96 -20.43 -3.20
CA ARG A 623 28.93 -20.77 -4.25
C ARG A 623 29.16 -19.60 -5.23
N ILE A 624 28.10 -18.91 -5.63
CA ILE A 624 28.19 -17.71 -6.48
C ILE A 624 28.95 -16.58 -5.76
N TYR A 625 28.68 -16.34 -4.48
CA TYR A 625 29.35 -15.28 -3.72
C TYR A 625 30.84 -15.58 -3.45
N GLU A 626 31.19 -16.84 -3.21
CA GLU A 626 32.59 -17.28 -3.11
C GLU A 626 33.33 -17.09 -4.44
N GLN A 627 32.72 -17.44 -5.58
CA GLN A 627 33.28 -17.19 -6.91
C GLN A 627 33.52 -15.69 -7.17
N LEU A 628 32.55 -14.84 -6.82
CA LEU A 628 32.67 -13.38 -6.94
C LEU A 628 33.74 -12.79 -6.04
N MET A 629 34.01 -13.42 -4.89
CA MET A 629 35.01 -12.97 -3.91
C MET A 629 36.44 -13.18 -4.42
N VAL A 630 36.72 -14.26 -5.17
CA VAL A 630 38.05 -14.53 -5.77
C VAL A 630 38.48 -13.42 -6.74
N GLY A 631 37.53 -12.78 -7.44
CA GLY A 631 37.79 -11.68 -8.37
C GLY A 631 37.59 -10.26 -7.79
N ALA A 632 37.26 -10.14 -6.50
CA ALA A 632 36.97 -8.85 -5.87
C ALA A 632 38.25 -8.16 -5.39
N VAL A 633 38.66 -7.08 -6.06
CA VAL A 633 39.81 -6.23 -5.64
C VAL A 633 39.39 -5.13 -4.65
N ASP A 634 38.12 -4.69 -4.70
CA ASP A 634 37.58 -3.66 -3.82
C ASP A 634 37.23 -4.22 -2.42
N PRO A 635 37.80 -3.67 -1.33
CA PRO A 635 37.49 -4.08 0.04
C PRO A 635 36.01 -3.93 0.41
N LYS A 636 35.27 -2.96 -0.15
CA LYS A 636 33.83 -2.82 0.15
C LYS A 636 33.03 -3.98 -0.43
N MET A 637 33.26 -4.34 -1.70
CA MET A 637 32.62 -5.50 -2.32
C MET A 637 33.02 -6.82 -1.65
N GLN A 638 34.29 -6.97 -1.22
CA GLN A 638 34.71 -8.12 -0.41
C GLN A 638 33.91 -8.21 0.90
N ALA A 639 33.82 -7.11 1.66
CA ALA A 639 33.04 -7.06 2.89
C ALA A 639 31.53 -7.33 2.63
N LYS A 640 30.98 -6.85 1.51
CA LYS A 640 29.59 -7.10 1.09
C LYS A 640 29.31 -8.58 0.80
N LEU A 641 30.25 -9.27 0.13
CA LEU A 641 30.15 -10.71 -0.16
C LEU A 641 30.35 -11.56 1.11
N GLN A 642 31.33 -11.22 1.95
CA GLN A 642 31.52 -11.86 3.25
C GLN A 642 30.30 -11.68 4.17
N TYR A 643 29.71 -10.48 4.17
CA TYR A 643 28.46 -10.20 4.86
C TYR A 643 27.30 -11.04 4.30
N ARG A 644 27.16 -11.18 2.98
CA ARG A 644 26.14 -12.06 2.37
C ARG A 644 26.34 -13.54 2.71
N LEU A 645 27.58 -14.04 2.70
CA LEU A 645 27.90 -15.40 3.14
C LEU A 645 27.55 -15.61 4.63
N ALA A 646 27.82 -14.63 5.48
CA ALA A 646 27.42 -14.66 6.89
C ALA A 646 25.88 -14.55 7.06
N GLN A 647 25.19 -13.76 6.23
CA GLN A 647 23.72 -13.68 6.21
C GLN A 647 23.09 -15.00 5.75
N ILE A 648 23.68 -15.69 4.78
CA ILE A 648 23.27 -17.04 4.39
C ILE A 648 23.47 -18.01 5.55
N GLN A 649 24.61 -17.98 6.25
CA GLN A 649 24.81 -18.81 7.45
C GLN A 649 23.78 -18.50 8.55
N LEU A 650 23.42 -17.22 8.75
CA LEU A 650 22.32 -16.80 9.63
C LEU A 650 20.93 -17.26 9.13
N ALA A 651 20.69 -17.25 7.82
CA ALA A 651 19.44 -17.70 7.21
C ALA A 651 19.27 -19.22 7.36
N ARG A 652 20.34 -20.00 7.14
CA ARG A 652 20.37 -21.45 7.42
C ARG A 652 20.07 -21.76 8.89
N ILE A 653 20.63 -20.99 9.83
CA ILE A 653 20.31 -21.10 11.27
C ILE A 653 18.83 -20.79 11.53
N ARG A 654 18.25 -19.80 10.85
CA ARG A 654 16.83 -19.44 10.97
C ARG A 654 15.88 -20.45 10.31
N ARG A 655 16.32 -21.15 9.26
CA ARG A 655 15.55 -22.20 8.56
C ARG A 655 15.64 -23.58 9.22
N GLY A 656 16.71 -23.88 9.95
CA GLY A 656 16.86 -25.13 10.71
C GLY A 656 16.23 -25.10 12.11
N GLY A 657 15.43 -24.06 12.42
CA GLY A 657 14.78 -23.85 13.71
C GLY A 657 13.29 -23.50 13.61
N GLY A 658 12.69 -23.65 12.43
CA GLY A 658 11.24 -23.77 12.24
C GLY A 658 10.77 -25.15 12.68
#